data_AF-A0A6J8AJ41-F1
#
_entry.id   AF-A0A6J8AJ41-F1
#
_cell.length_a   1.000
_cell.length_b   1.000
_cell.length_c   1.000
_cell.angle_alpha   90.00
_cell.angle_beta   90.00
_cell.angle_gamma   90.00
#
_symmetry.space_group_name_H-M   'P 1'
#
loop_
_entity.id
_entity.type
_entity.pdbx_description
1 polymer ?
#
loop_
_entity_poly.entity_id
_entity_poly.type
_entity_poly.pdbx_seq_one_letter_code
_entity_poly.pdbx_strand_id
1 'polypeptide(L)'
;MEEADVNISLRSLKYLFKVHCIIIILSLFVAKTDSTSKDVSVTYDHMYTSGLNAYVGGKWLHCRSNSVLSDFFIPTDLNTSVDALRLNFFENLVKESHCLKACKTEKLGYRMSENRVLLEVEEDFDNLKPYSYLQFCYYKLERYTDAACAAYTYFLRNPNDQDTVTNIQSYRQDYKVKDEDFKDLEKKPYQDYRIKGENAYDQDDWTNAIELIELAITEYYKEEERCRVECEGHFDHQSFPDFIQAIADHYISVLQCQFKCERKLSVLFKDYLLDFVGQHYNFLQFAYHKNGNNDKAVECAATYLLFNPNDEEMLRNKAFYMQKLGYHQAHFVPRQDAQEYENRRNKMLELLYFIRDEYNVLEESEEDTMKGDNLREIELELEKIHMNNTKSKPEKLTKEHYMGIYEKIGIKVKEHKNDRFVADDFYRDDQCRELANFANILEPNSNGVRYLNVAEGLQRIKENTELEISLRLFLRASELARHFSAHFYNKTSFFIKNAAIVCIDPGSEDQYPENCIPQEDGSCLTEDETDDNELLNDQFVLISFLTEDEEPGHFSFLNRRHKKEMPVVSKCGRVVGFRLSDRHRSERSESQRCSMVLIFTSNRKEDSPAHREASLYLLDLEKSRLEVKEVNNTEDMKKFYDNGVRIVMGEKELHSNKRFAADGLITEEQCQALINMNQEGAIGGDGYDRRKSPHTKSETFDGLTISRATELVHVGVISKQAAQLFLDASDYGRLLVEKYFNLTQPLHFDYTHLVCRTAVEGSQEDRQDLSHPVHGDNCELLTDGSCIRRFPSYVQRDYSSIMYLNDDFEGGEFFFAHGNKSAQMYIKPKCGRIVGFNSAELHGVKAVKKGKRCALAMWYTMDLNFKELARIEAKKMIDKVPDDVHRNLKTKSEKSTKEKKINSDEENNIKNEQNSHIDEFDITKKTEESLIKDEQKNKEKSVNEVKQKEGDALTEKGQNLTEDDYSHKEVTDIHQKGQNLNEEQKLHEEL
;
A
#
# COMPACT_ATOMS: atom_id res chain seq x y z
N MET A 1 40.70 47.15 -75.23
CA MET A 1 41.21 45.93 -75.89
C MET A 1 42.66 45.78 -75.49
N GLU A 2 42.94 44.66 -74.81
CA GLU A 2 44.25 44.11 -74.39
C GLU A 2 45.29 45.12 -73.85
N GLU A 3 45.22 45.41 -72.53
CA GLU A 3 46.40 45.63 -71.67
C GLU A 3 46.05 45.93 -70.18
N ALA A 4 44.76 46.09 -69.83
CA ALA A 4 44.34 46.37 -68.45
C ALA A 4 44.06 45.12 -67.57
N ASP A 5 44.00 43.90 -68.13
CA ASP A 5 43.58 42.68 -67.38
C ASP A 5 44.71 41.80 -66.82
N VAL A 6 45.98 42.10 -67.07
CA VAL A 6 47.10 41.20 -66.64
C VAL A 6 47.69 41.59 -65.27
N ASN A 7 47.58 42.84 -64.84
CA ASN A 7 48.20 43.31 -63.58
C ASN A 7 47.36 43.05 -62.31
N ILE A 8 46.10 42.66 -62.46
CA ILE A 8 45.23 42.24 -61.34
C ILE A 8 45.59 40.80 -60.92
N SER A 9 46.04 39.94 -61.85
CA SER A 9 46.37 38.53 -61.58
C SER A 9 47.59 38.32 -60.65
N LEU A 10 48.64 39.14 -60.79
CA LEU A 10 49.87 39.00 -59.98
C LEU A 10 49.77 39.56 -58.56
N ARG A 11 48.92 40.58 -58.33
CA ARG A 11 48.62 41.07 -56.96
C ARG A 11 47.72 40.10 -56.20
N SER A 12 46.75 39.49 -56.88
CA SER A 12 45.86 38.48 -56.30
C SER A 12 46.61 37.19 -55.96
N LEU A 13 47.57 36.73 -56.77
CA LEU A 13 48.37 35.54 -56.44
C LEU A 13 49.33 35.77 -55.25
N LYS A 14 49.94 36.96 -55.11
CA LYS A 14 50.76 37.29 -53.93
C LYS A 14 49.93 37.48 -52.66
N TYR A 15 48.68 37.92 -52.79
CA TYR A 15 47.73 37.98 -51.67
C TYR A 15 47.22 36.58 -51.28
N LEU A 16 46.88 35.72 -52.25
CA LEU A 16 46.49 34.34 -51.98
C LEU A 16 47.64 33.52 -51.41
N PHE A 17 48.89 33.70 -51.85
CA PHE A 17 50.05 33.01 -51.27
C PHE A 17 50.39 33.52 -49.86
N LYS A 18 50.22 34.82 -49.58
CA LYS A 18 50.35 35.35 -48.21
C LYS A 18 49.21 34.90 -47.30
N VAL A 19 47.97 34.84 -47.79
CA VAL A 19 46.80 34.37 -47.03
C VAL A 19 46.87 32.86 -46.81
N HIS A 20 47.28 32.05 -47.79
CA HIS A 20 47.54 30.63 -47.57
C HIS A 20 48.74 30.36 -46.67
N CYS A 21 49.85 31.11 -46.76
CA CYS A 21 50.95 30.97 -45.80
C CYS A 21 50.56 31.44 -44.39
N ILE A 22 49.72 32.47 -44.25
CA ILE A 22 49.20 32.91 -42.94
C ILE A 22 48.18 31.91 -42.38
N ILE A 23 47.33 31.31 -43.21
CA ILE A 23 46.39 30.24 -42.81
C ILE A 23 47.14 28.96 -42.47
N ILE A 24 48.20 28.59 -43.20
CA ILE A 24 49.06 27.42 -42.91
C ILE A 24 49.94 27.68 -41.66
N ILE A 25 50.44 28.89 -41.45
CA ILE A 25 51.17 29.26 -40.22
C ILE A 25 50.22 29.37 -39.02
N LEU A 26 48.98 29.84 -39.20
CA LEU A 26 47.94 29.84 -38.16
C LEU A 26 47.43 28.43 -37.85
N SER A 27 47.28 27.55 -38.85
CA SER A 27 46.89 26.14 -38.62
C SER A 27 48.05 25.28 -38.09
N LEU A 28 49.31 25.60 -38.39
CA LEU A 28 50.48 24.96 -37.78
C LEU A 28 50.79 25.47 -36.36
N PHE A 29 50.28 26.64 -35.95
CA PHE A 29 50.34 27.12 -34.55
C PHE A 29 49.10 26.78 -33.71
N VAL A 30 48.07 26.18 -34.29
CA VAL A 30 46.93 25.57 -33.57
C VAL A 30 47.20 24.09 -33.25
N ALA A 31 48.24 23.49 -33.84
CA ALA A 31 48.74 22.19 -33.38
C ALA A 31 49.49 22.35 -32.05
N LYS A 32 48.85 21.89 -30.97
CA LYS A 32 49.31 21.87 -29.56
C LYS A 32 49.20 23.21 -28.84
N THR A 33 48.03 23.48 -28.27
CA THR A 33 47.70 23.13 -26.87
C THR A 33 46.34 23.76 -26.57
N ASP A 34 45.24 23.08 -26.88
CA ASP A 34 43.92 23.53 -26.47
C ASP A 34 43.57 22.88 -25.13
N SER A 35 43.84 23.63 -24.07
CA SER A 35 43.02 23.54 -22.86
C SER A 35 41.75 24.36 -23.13
N THR A 36 40.79 23.78 -23.83
CA THR A 36 39.42 24.30 -23.80
C THR A 36 38.90 24.10 -22.38
N SER A 37 38.50 25.19 -21.75
CA SER A 37 37.70 25.14 -20.53
C SER A 37 36.36 24.50 -20.90
N LYS A 38 36.21 23.19 -20.62
CA LYS A 38 34.93 22.44 -20.69
C LYS A 38 33.97 22.87 -19.57
N ASP A 39 33.93 24.16 -19.26
CA ASP A 39 33.10 24.68 -18.19
C ASP A 39 31.75 25.06 -18.80
N VAL A 40 30.77 24.16 -18.62
CA VAL A 40 29.40 24.25 -19.15
C VAL A 40 28.63 25.44 -18.54
N SER A 41 29.17 26.08 -17.50
CA SER A 41 28.58 27.25 -16.83
C SER A 41 28.71 28.58 -17.59
N VAL A 42 29.41 28.60 -18.74
CA VAL A 42 29.71 29.84 -19.48
C VAL A 42 28.88 29.93 -20.77
N THR A 43 27.89 30.82 -20.81
CA THR A 43 27.00 31.00 -21.97
C THR A 43 27.73 31.57 -23.21
N TYR A 44 27.20 31.31 -24.41
CA TYR A 44 27.72 31.91 -25.65
C TYR A 44 27.73 33.45 -25.60
N ASP A 45 26.71 34.06 -24.98
CA ASP A 45 26.65 35.52 -24.76
C ASP A 45 27.75 36.01 -23.84
N HIS A 46 28.04 35.28 -22.75
CA HIS A 46 29.13 35.60 -21.85
C HIS A 46 30.50 35.43 -22.54
N MET A 47 30.67 34.37 -23.34
CA MET A 47 31.89 34.15 -24.13
C MET A 47 32.10 35.25 -25.18
N TYR A 48 31.05 35.63 -25.90
CA TYR A 48 31.07 36.71 -26.90
C TYR A 48 31.38 38.06 -26.23
N THR A 49 30.70 38.39 -25.12
CA THR A 49 30.88 39.64 -24.39
C THR A 49 32.26 39.73 -23.74
N SER A 50 32.76 38.62 -23.17
CA SER A 50 34.11 38.53 -22.60
C SER A 50 35.20 38.68 -23.67
N GLY A 51 35.02 38.03 -24.83
CA GLY A 51 35.89 38.20 -25.99
C GLY A 51 35.90 39.63 -26.51
N LEU A 52 34.73 40.27 -26.62
CA LEU A 52 34.58 41.66 -27.03
C LEU A 52 35.23 42.63 -26.03
N ASN A 53 35.05 42.41 -24.72
CA ASN A 53 35.68 43.22 -23.67
C ASN A 53 37.21 43.04 -23.65
N ALA A 54 37.72 41.84 -23.92
CA ALA A 54 39.15 41.60 -24.08
C ALA A 54 39.74 42.28 -25.33
N TYR A 55 38.99 42.30 -26.43
CA TYR A 55 39.34 43.03 -27.67
C TYR A 55 39.38 44.54 -27.43
N VAL A 56 38.32 45.11 -26.87
CA VAL A 56 38.23 46.56 -26.56
C VAL A 56 39.28 46.97 -25.53
N GLY A 57 39.61 46.09 -24.57
CA GLY A 57 40.63 46.32 -23.56
C GLY A 57 42.08 46.07 -24.02
N GLY A 58 42.32 45.75 -25.29
CA GLY A 58 43.66 45.48 -25.84
C GLY A 58 44.35 44.22 -25.29
N LYS A 59 43.59 43.32 -24.67
CA LYS A 59 44.06 42.06 -24.07
C LYS A 59 44.01 40.93 -25.12
N TRP A 60 44.87 41.02 -26.14
CA TRP A 60 44.85 40.18 -27.34
C TRP A 60 44.96 38.66 -27.07
N LEU A 61 45.68 38.26 -26.02
CA LEU A 61 45.79 36.85 -25.61
C LEU A 61 44.45 36.27 -25.12
N HIS A 62 43.67 37.03 -24.35
CA HIS A 62 42.34 36.62 -23.90
C HIS A 62 41.28 36.70 -25.00
N CYS A 63 41.45 37.61 -25.97
CA CYS A 63 40.61 37.67 -27.17
C CYS A 63 40.75 36.40 -28.02
N ARG A 64 41.93 35.75 -28.04
CA ARG A 64 42.21 34.54 -28.81
C ARG A 64 41.73 33.25 -28.15
N SER A 65 41.68 33.20 -26.82
CA SER A 65 41.33 31.99 -26.05
C SER A 65 39.84 31.62 -26.09
N ASN A 66 38.96 32.50 -26.60
CA ASN A 66 37.51 32.27 -26.67
C ASN A 66 37.05 32.11 -28.14
N SER A 67 37.43 31.03 -28.83
CA SER A 67 37.03 30.79 -30.22
C SER A 67 35.58 30.29 -30.33
N VAL A 68 34.61 31.16 -30.10
CA VAL A 68 33.15 30.90 -30.18
C VAL A 68 32.68 30.53 -31.61
N LEU A 69 33.47 30.88 -32.62
CA LEU A 69 33.07 30.80 -34.03
C LEU A 69 32.99 29.38 -34.61
N SER A 70 33.70 28.40 -34.06
CA SER A 70 33.62 27.01 -34.53
C SER A 70 32.38 26.29 -34.04
N ASP A 71 31.89 26.65 -32.85
CA ASP A 71 30.84 25.91 -32.14
C ASP A 71 29.43 26.46 -32.47
N PHE A 72 29.36 27.70 -32.97
CA PHE A 72 28.10 28.36 -33.36
C PHE A 72 27.51 27.84 -34.69
N PHE A 73 28.33 27.29 -35.59
CA PHE A 73 27.86 26.81 -36.90
C PHE A 73 27.74 25.29 -36.90
N ILE A 74 26.52 24.78 -36.66
CA ILE A 74 26.19 23.35 -36.83
C ILE A 74 26.37 22.98 -38.33
N PRO A 75 27.14 21.94 -38.68
CA PRO A 75 27.26 21.47 -40.06
C PRO A 75 25.92 20.89 -40.55
N THR A 76 25.34 21.50 -41.59
CA THR A 76 24.12 21.00 -42.24
C THR A 76 24.46 19.91 -43.25
N ASP A 77 24.52 18.65 -42.83
CA ASP A 77 24.38 17.50 -43.72
C ASP A 77 22.88 17.10 -43.78
N LEU A 78 22.07 17.90 -44.48
CA LEU A 78 20.65 17.61 -44.68
C LEU A 78 20.44 16.75 -45.94
N ASN A 79 20.02 15.51 -45.71
CA ASN A 79 19.66 14.53 -46.72
C ASN A 79 18.34 14.93 -47.42
N THR A 80 18.38 15.19 -48.73
CA THR A 80 17.28 15.80 -49.51
C THR A 80 16.08 14.88 -49.80
N SER A 81 16.05 13.65 -49.29
CA SER A 81 14.95 12.70 -49.51
C SER A 81 13.80 12.80 -48.49
N VAL A 82 13.92 13.65 -47.46
CA VAL A 82 12.97 13.76 -46.33
C VAL A 82 11.90 14.85 -46.56
N ASP A 83 12.07 15.70 -47.58
CA ASP A 83 11.23 16.90 -47.75
C ASP A 83 9.77 16.61 -48.10
N ALA A 84 9.47 15.61 -48.93
CA ALA A 84 8.10 15.33 -49.39
C ALA A 84 7.19 14.77 -48.27
N LEU A 85 7.70 13.83 -47.45
CA LEU A 85 6.96 13.30 -46.30
C LEU A 85 6.73 14.38 -45.23
N ARG A 86 7.74 15.23 -45.01
CA ARG A 86 7.65 16.37 -44.09
C ARG A 86 6.62 17.40 -44.57
N LEU A 87 6.60 17.72 -45.87
CA LEU A 87 5.60 18.62 -46.45
C LEU A 87 4.18 18.07 -46.34
N ASN A 88 3.97 16.77 -46.59
CA ASN A 88 2.65 16.14 -46.44
C ASN A 88 2.15 16.17 -44.99
N PHE A 89 3.03 15.91 -44.01
CA PHE A 89 2.69 16.01 -42.59
C PHE A 89 2.23 17.43 -42.23
N PHE A 90 3.02 18.46 -42.60
CA PHE A 90 2.68 19.85 -42.30
C PHE A 90 1.48 20.37 -43.10
N GLU A 91 1.27 19.90 -44.34
CA GLU A 91 0.08 20.22 -45.13
C GLU A 91 -1.19 19.74 -44.43
N ASN A 92 -1.19 18.50 -43.92
CA ASN A 92 -2.33 17.96 -43.17
C ASN A 92 -2.55 18.72 -41.86
N LEU A 93 -1.49 18.99 -41.11
CA LEU A 93 -1.55 19.77 -39.86
C LEU A 93 -2.16 21.17 -40.07
N VAL A 94 -1.78 21.85 -41.16
CA VAL A 94 -2.33 23.17 -41.50
C VAL A 94 -3.80 23.09 -41.91
N LYS A 95 -4.20 22.08 -42.69
CA LYS A 95 -5.61 21.87 -43.09
C LYS A 95 -6.49 21.58 -41.87
N GLU A 96 -6.02 20.75 -40.97
CA GLU A 96 -6.69 20.41 -39.72
C GLU A 96 -6.80 21.63 -38.79
N SER A 97 -5.71 22.37 -38.60
CA SER A 97 -5.70 23.63 -37.85
C SER A 97 -6.72 24.64 -38.40
N HIS A 98 -6.81 24.76 -39.72
CA HIS A 98 -7.82 25.61 -40.37
C HIS A 98 -9.25 25.13 -40.08
N CYS A 99 -9.51 23.81 -40.15
CA CYS A 99 -10.80 23.23 -39.83
C CYS A 99 -11.20 23.48 -38.36
N LEU A 100 -10.28 23.20 -37.42
CA LEU A 100 -10.48 23.45 -36.00
C LEU A 100 -10.73 24.92 -35.70
N LYS A 101 -9.97 25.83 -36.32
CA LYS A 101 -10.17 27.27 -36.18
C LYS A 101 -11.57 27.68 -36.67
N ALA A 102 -11.98 27.21 -37.85
CA ALA A 102 -13.30 27.49 -38.40
C ALA A 102 -14.42 26.95 -37.48
N CYS A 103 -14.31 25.69 -37.04
CA CYS A 103 -15.27 25.06 -36.13
C CYS A 103 -15.35 25.78 -34.79
N LYS A 104 -14.21 26.08 -34.17
CA LYS A 104 -14.16 26.82 -32.89
C LYS A 104 -14.73 28.23 -33.04
N THR A 105 -14.44 28.95 -34.13
CA THR A 105 -15.05 30.26 -34.41
C THR A 105 -16.56 30.16 -34.59
N GLU A 106 -17.06 29.14 -35.29
CA GLU A 106 -18.50 28.92 -35.48
C GLU A 106 -19.22 28.59 -34.16
N LYS A 107 -18.65 27.69 -33.34
CA LYS A 107 -19.29 27.20 -32.11
C LYS A 107 -19.12 28.12 -30.90
N LEU A 108 -17.96 28.78 -30.77
CA LEU A 108 -17.59 29.54 -29.57
C LEU A 108 -17.64 31.07 -29.77
N GLY A 109 -17.70 31.56 -31.01
CA GLY A 109 -17.82 32.99 -31.32
C GLY A 109 -16.74 33.86 -30.65
N TYR A 110 -17.13 34.95 -29.99
CA TYR A 110 -16.24 35.88 -29.29
C TYR A 110 -15.54 35.29 -28.05
N ARG A 111 -15.92 34.10 -27.57
CA ARG A 111 -15.23 33.44 -26.43
C ARG A 111 -13.82 32.95 -26.79
N MET A 112 -13.47 33.01 -28.07
CA MET A 112 -12.18 32.61 -28.64
C MET A 112 -11.05 33.64 -28.47
N SER A 113 -11.35 34.93 -28.29
CA SER A 113 -10.36 35.98 -28.58
C SER A 113 -9.45 36.40 -27.41
N GLU A 114 -9.76 36.07 -26.15
CA GLU A 114 -9.00 36.65 -25.03
C GLU A 114 -8.71 35.76 -23.80
N ASN A 115 -9.28 34.57 -23.65
CA ASN A 115 -9.14 33.84 -22.38
C ASN A 115 -8.49 32.46 -22.56
N ARG A 116 -7.24 32.34 -22.11
CA ARG A 116 -6.71 31.05 -21.64
C ARG A 116 -7.66 30.57 -20.53
N VAL A 117 -8.25 29.40 -20.68
CA VAL A 117 -8.87 28.72 -19.53
C VAL A 117 -7.71 28.35 -18.61
N LEU A 118 -7.77 28.78 -17.35
CA LEU A 118 -6.73 28.46 -16.38
C LEU A 118 -6.74 26.96 -16.11
N LEU A 119 -5.57 26.35 -15.93
CA LEU A 119 -5.45 24.91 -15.61
C LEU A 119 -6.28 24.51 -14.39
N GLU A 120 -6.36 25.38 -13.37
CA GLU A 120 -7.21 25.19 -12.18
C GLU A 120 -8.70 25.07 -12.54
N VAL A 121 -9.17 25.80 -13.56
CA VAL A 121 -10.54 25.71 -14.03
C VAL A 121 -10.76 24.39 -14.77
N GLU A 122 -9.81 23.94 -15.60
CA GLU A 122 -9.89 22.64 -16.26
C GLU A 122 -9.92 21.50 -15.23
N GLU A 123 -9.08 21.57 -14.20
CA GLU A 123 -9.05 20.62 -13.09
C GLU A 123 -10.38 20.58 -12.30
N ASP A 124 -11.00 21.74 -12.06
CA ASP A 124 -12.31 21.81 -11.42
C ASP A 124 -13.40 21.10 -12.26
N PHE A 125 -13.34 21.18 -13.59
CA PHE A 125 -14.26 20.45 -14.48
C PHE A 125 -13.96 18.95 -14.50
N ASP A 126 -12.70 18.54 -14.54
CA ASP A 126 -12.28 17.13 -14.47
C ASP A 126 -12.70 16.45 -13.15
N ASN A 127 -12.70 17.22 -12.06
CA ASN A 127 -13.17 16.79 -10.75
C ASN A 127 -14.68 17.03 -10.53
N LEU A 128 -15.43 17.41 -11.57
CA LEU A 128 -16.88 17.64 -11.53
C LEU A 128 -17.34 18.69 -10.50
N LYS A 129 -16.45 19.57 -10.04
CA LYS A 129 -16.75 20.62 -9.05
C LYS A 129 -17.89 21.56 -9.44
N PRO A 130 -18.15 21.87 -10.74
CA PRO A 130 -19.37 22.54 -11.15
C PRO A 130 -20.67 21.91 -10.64
N TYR A 131 -20.73 20.57 -10.54
CA TYR A 131 -21.87 19.87 -9.97
C TYR A 131 -22.02 20.07 -8.46
N SER A 132 -20.89 20.25 -7.75
CA SER A 132 -20.90 20.65 -6.34
C SER A 132 -21.54 22.03 -6.15
N TYR A 133 -21.27 23.00 -7.04
CA TYR A 133 -21.98 24.29 -6.99
C TYR A 133 -23.43 24.18 -7.46
N LEU A 134 -23.70 23.36 -8.47
CA LEU A 134 -25.01 23.21 -9.09
C LEU A 134 -26.04 22.59 -8.12
N GLN A 135 -25.63 21.64 -7.27
CA GLN A 135 -26.53 21.10 -6.22
C GLN A 135 -27.05 22.21 -5.30
N PHE A 136 -26.20 23.15 -4.88
CA PHE A 136 -26.60 24.27 -4.02
C PHE A 136 -27.52 25.24 -4.75
N CYS A 137 -27.27 25.51 -6.04
CA CYS A 137 -28.15 26.33 -6.87
C CYS A 137 -29.56 25.71 -6.97
N TYR A 138 -29.65 24.41 -7.28
CA TYR A 138 -30.94 23.72 -7.36
C TYR A 138 -31.64 23.65 -6.01
N TYR A 139 -30.88 23.43 -4.93
CA TYR A 139 -31.41 23.47 -3.58
C TYR A 139 -32.04 24.84 -3.24
N LYS A 140 -31.36 25.95 -3.55
CA LYS A 140 -31.89 27.31 -3.32
C LYS A 140 -33.12 27.66 -4.18
N LEU A 141 -33.31 26.93 -5.28
CA LEU A 141 -34.49 27.03 -6.15
C LEU A 141 -35.57 26.02 -5.78
N GLU A 142 -35.43 25.30 -4.67
CA GLU A 142 -36.34 24.25 -4.20
C GLU A 142 -36.52 23.08 -5.20
N ARG A 143 -35.54 22.88 -6.08
CA ARG A 143 -35.49 21.80 -7.08
C ARG A 143 -34.71 20.61 -6.53
N TYR A 144 -35.24 19.96 -5.51
CA TYR A 144 -34.51 18.96 -4.73
C TYR A 144 -34.10 17.71 -5.53
N THR A 145 -34.88 17.29 -6.52
CA THR A 145 -34.53 16.16 -7.41
C THR A 145 -33.30 16.48 -8.26
N ASP A 146 -33.21 17.71 -8.77
CA ASP A 146 -32.08 18.15 -9.59
C ASP A 146 -30.84 18.38 -8.71
N ALA A 147 -31.04 18.88 -7.48
CA ALA A 147 -29.99 19.01 -6.48
C ALA A 147 -29.40 17.64 -6.11
N ALA A 148 -30.26 16.63 -5.92
CA ALA A 148 -29.87 15.26 -5.65
C ALA A 148 -29.09 14.64 -6.82
N CYS A 149 -29.51 14.86 -8.07
CA CYS A 149 -28.77 14.40 -9.24
C CYS A 149 -27.38 15.05 -9.32
N ALA A 150 -27.29 16.38 -9.14
CA ALA A 150 -26.01 17.10 -9.18
C ALA A 150 -25.07 16.63 -8.05
N ALA A 151 -25.59 16.47 -6.83
CA ALA A 151 -24.82 15.97 -5.69
C ALA A 151 -24.34 14.52 -5.93
N TYR A 152 -25.20 13.65 -6.43
CA TYR A 152 -24.85 12.27 -6.76
C TYR A 152 -23.78 12.17 -7.85
N THR A 153 -23.90 12.99 -8.90
CA THR A 153 -22.92 13.08 -9.99
C THR A 153 -21.54 13.48 -9.47
N TYR A 154 -21.48 14.51 -8.62
CA TYR A 154 -20.23 14.94 -8.00
C TYR A 154 -19.64 13.89 -7.03
N PHE A 155 -20.50 13.23 -6.25
CA PHE A 155 -20.11 12.18 -5.29
C PHE A 155 -19.42 10.98 -5.97
N LEU A 156 -19.86 10.57 -7.16
CA LEU A 156 -19.23 9.44 -7.86
C LEU A 156 -17.75 9.68 -8.19
N ARG A 157 -17.35 10.94 -8.40
CA ARG A 157 -15.95 11.34 -8.61
C ARG A 157 -15.22 11.74 -7.33
N ASN A 158 -15.96 12.26 -6.34
CA ASN A 158 -15.42 12.77 -5.08
C ASN A 158 -16.11 12.10 -3.87
N PRO A 159 -15.96 10.77 -3.69
CA PRO A 159 -16.71 10.04 -2.68
C PRO A 159 -16.32 10.39 -1.23
N ASN A 160 -15.17 11.04 -1.07
CA ASN A 160 -14.64 11.49 0.23
C ASN A 160 -15.11 12.91 0.60
N ASP A 161 -15.87 13.58 -0.27
CA ASP A 161 -16.45 14.92 -0.02
C ASP A 161 -17.65 14.80 0.94
N GLN A 162 -17.39 15.05 2.22
CA GLN A 162 -18.35 14.81 3.30
C GLN A 162 -19.59 15.72 3.20
N ASP A 163 -19.45 16.93 2.65
CA ASP A 163 -20.55 17.87 2.44
C ASP A 163 -21.54 17.31 1.42
N THR A 164 -21.06 16.77 0.32
CA THR A 164 -21.91 16.15 -0.71
C THR A 164 -22.57 14.87 -0.21
N VAL A 165 -21.86 14.04 0.56
CA VAL A 165 -22.44 12.86 1.21
C VAL A 165 -23.60 13.25 2.12
N THR A 166 -23.42 14.31 2.91
CA THR A 166 -24.45 14.84 3.82
C THR A 166 -25.63 15.41 3.04
N ASN A 167 -25.37 16.18 1.98
CA ASN A 167 -26.42 16.73 1.12
C ASN A 167 -27.26 15.62 0.45
N ILE A 168 -26.62 14.57 -0.07
CA ILE A 168 -27.32 13.39 -0.63
C ILE A 168 -28.24 12.75 0.41
N GLN A 169 -27.78 12.60 1.65
CA GLN A 169 -28.58 12.07 2.76
C GLN A 169 -29.77 12.97 3.08
N SER A 170 -29.58 14.29 3.15
CA SER A 170 -30.65 15.26 3.37
C SER A 170 -31.67 15.25 2.22
N TYR A 171 -31.24 15.21 0.96
CA TYR A 171 -32.17 15.10 -0.18
C TYR A 171 -33.03 13.83 -0.10
N ARG A 172 -32.44 12.71 0.34
CA ARG A 172 -33.16 11.44 0.53
C ARG A 172 -34.13 11.49 1.71
N GLN A 173 -33.71 12.00 2.87
CA GLN A 173 -34.45 11.90 4.13
C GLN A 173 -35.42 13.07 4.35
N ASP A 174 -34.92 14.31 4.22
CA ASP A 174 -35.65 15.52 4.57
C ASP A 174 -36.56 15.98 3.42
N TYR A 175 -36.05 15.87 2.19
CA TYR A 175 -36.75 16.31 0.98
C TYR A 175 -37.42 15.16 0.21
N LYS A 176 -37.33 13.92 0.73
CA LYS A 176 -38.02 12.72 0.24
C LYS A 176 -37.78 12.42 -1.25
N VAL A 177 -36.58 12.74 -1.76
CA VAL A 177 -36.16 12.33 -3.11
C VAL A 177 -36.01 10.81 -3.12
N LYS A 178 -36.61 10.14 -4.11
CA LYS A 178 -36.57 8.68 -4.21
C LYS A 178 -35.21 8.22 -4.74
N ASP A 179 -34.79 7.01 -4.38
CA ASP A 179 -33.51 6.45 -4.87
C ASP A 179 -33.41 6.38 -6.40
N GLU A 180 -34.54 6.17 -7.08
CA GLU A 180 -34.66 6.17 -8.56
C GLU A 180 -34.37 7.55 -9.19
N ASP A 181 -34.47 8.62 -8.41
CA ASP A 181 -34.25 9.99 -8.83
C ASP A 181 -32.80 10.46 -8.59
N PHE A 182 -31.93 9.63 -7.98
CA PHE A 182 -30.49 9.88 -7.90
C PHE A 182 -29.82 9.39 -9.18
N LYS A 183 -29.74 10.28 -10.17
CA LYS A 183 -29.19 9.99 -11.49
C LYS A 183 -27.84 10.64 -11.65
N ASP A 184 -26.88 9.84 -12.12
CA ASP A 184 -25.60 10.35 -12.60
C ASP A 184 -25.83 11.10 -13.91
N LEU A 185 -25.60 12.41 -13.88
CA LEU A 185 -25.79 13.34 -14.99
C LEU A 185 -24.64 13.26 -16.00
N GLU A 186 -23.51 12.68 -15.61
CA GLU A 186 -22.34 12.47 -16.48
C GLU A 186 -22.23 11.04 -17.01
N LYS A 187 -23.16 10.14 -16.61
CA LYS A 187 -23.17 8.75 -17.04
C LYS A 187 -23.17 8.67 -18.57
N LYS A 188 -22.15 8.03 -19.12
CA LYS A 188 -22.01 7.84 -20.56
C LYS A 188 -22.86 6.66 -21.05
N PRO A 189 -23.29 6.66 -22.32
CA PRO A 189 -24.18 5.62 -22.86
C PRO A 189 -23.63 4.20 -22.68
N TYR A 190 -22.33 3.98 -22.91
CA TYR A 190 -21.73 2.65 -22.77
C TYR A 190 -21.86 2.06 -21.35
N GLN A 191 -21.78 2.90 -20.32
CA GLN A 191 -21.91 2.46 -18.92
C GLN A 191 -23.33 1.95 -18.65
N ASP A 192 -24.34 2.63 -19.18
CA ASP A 192 -25.74 2.23 -19.04
C ASP A 192 -26.04 0.91 -19.76
N TYR A 193 -25.57 0.77 -21.00
CA TYR A 193 -25.70 -0.46 -21.77
C TYR A 193 -24.96 -1.63 -21.10
N ARG A 194 -23.77 -1.38 -20.56
CA ARG A 194 -22.98 -2.37 -19.83
C ARG A 194 -23.73 -2.90 -18.60
N ILE A 195 -24.21 -2.01 -17.73
CA ILE A 195 -24.96 -2.38 -16.52
C ILE A 195 -26.22 -3.18 -16.88
N LYS A 196 -26.99 -2.74 -17.88
CA LYS A 196 -28.20 -3.45 -18.31
C LYS A 196 -27.88 -4.81 -18.93
N GLY A 197 -26.80 -4.91 -19.70
CA GLY A 197 -26.33 -6.15 -20.30
C GLY A 197 -25.87 -7.18 -19.26
N GLU A 198 -25.16 -6.75 -18.22
CA GLU A 198 -24.81 -7.61 -17.07
C GLU A 198 -26.04 -8.12 -16.35
N ASN A 199 -27.01 -7.24 -16.06
CA ASN A 199 -28.25 -7.66 -15.40
C ASN A 199 -29.05 -8.67 -16.23
N ALA A 200 -29.04 -8.54 -17.57
CA ALA A 200 -29.65 -9.53 -18.46
C ALA A 200 -28.87 -10.85 -18.48
N TYR A 201 -27.53 -10.78 -18.47
CA TYR A 201 -26.65 -11.95 -18.37
C TYR A 201 -26.91 -12.75 -17.08
N ASP A 202 -27.04 -12.06 -15.94
CA ASP A 202 -27.30 -12.67 -14.63
C ASP A 202 -28.72 -13.29 -14.52
N GLN A 203 -29.63 -12.88 -15.40
CA GLN A 203 -30.99 -13.41 -15.50
C GLN A 203 -31.14 -14.52 -16.55
N ASP A 204 -30.02 -15.00 -17.11
CA ASP A 204 -29.96 -15.94 -18.23
C ASP A 204 -30.71 -15.44 -19.49
N ASP A 205 -30.94 -14.13 -19.61
CA ASP A 205 -31.54 -13.49 -20.80
C ASP A 205 -30.44 -13.20 -21.84
N TRP A 206 -29.97 -14.27 -22.47
CA TRP A 206 -28.83 -14.22 -23.39
C TRP A 206 -29.04 -13.28 -24.58
N THR A 207 -30.28 -13.13 -25.06
CA THR A 207 -30.56 -12.29 -26.23
C THR A 207 -30.38 -10.82 -25.89
N ASN A 208 -30.97 -10.36 -24.79
CA ASN A 208 -30.80 -8.97 -24.35
C ASN A 208 -29.38 -8.70 -23.85
N ALA A 209 -28.74 -9.67 -23.19
CA ALA A 209 -27.34 -9.56 -22.78
C ALA A 209 -26.41 -9.32 -23.98
N ILE A 210 -26.59 -10.08 -25.07
CA ILE A 210 -25.83 -9.87 -26.31
C ILE A 210 -26.07 -8.47 -26.87
N GLU A 211 -27.32 -8.09 -27.10
CA GLU A 211 -27.65 -6.80 -27.73
C GLU A 211 -27.07 -5.61 -26.95
N LEU A 212 -27.23 -5.62 -25.62
CA LEU A 212 -26.79 -4.54 -24.75
C LEU A 212 -25.26 -4.49 -24.61
N ILE A 213 -24.57 -5.62 -24.52
CA ILE A 213 -23.10 -5.62 -24.37
C ILE A 213 -22.43 -5.24 -25.70
N GLU A 214 -22.97 -5.62 -26.85
CA GLU A 214 -22.50 -5.15 -28.16
C GLU A 214 -22.65 -3.63 -28.31
N LEU A 215 -23.80 -3.08 -27.88
CA LEU A 215 -24.01 -1.63 -27.84
C LEU A 215 -23.04 -0.94 -26.88
N ALA A 216 -22.74 -1.55 -25.73
CA ALA A 216 -21.77 -1.03 -24.78
C ALA A 216 -20.36 -0.90 -25.40
N ILE A 217 -19.87 -1.93 -26.09
CA ILE A 217 -18.57 -1.87 -26.79
C ILE A 217 -18.55 -0.75 -27.83
N THR A 218 -19.61 -0.68 -28.64
CA THR A 218 -19.72 0.32 -29.72
C THR A 218 -19.68 1.75 -29.18
N GLU A 219 -20.43 2.03 -28.11
CA GLU A 219 -20.43 3.36 -27.49
C GLU A 219 -19.14 3.63 -26.70
N TYR A 220 -18.51 2.61 -26.12
CA TYR A 220 -17.23 2.77 -25.44
C TYR A 220 -16.15 3.26 -26.40
N TYR A 221 -16.02 2.66 -27.59
CA TYR A 221 -15.02 3.08 -28.56
C TYR A 221 -15.22 4.52 -29.05
N LYS A 222 -16.48 4.98 -29.15
CA LYS A 222 -16.77 6.39 -29.48
C LYS A 222 -16.35 7.35 -28.36
N GLU A 223 -16.61 7.00 -27.11
CA GLU A 223 -16.22 7.84 -25.97
C GLU A 223 -14.70 7.81 -25.73
N GLU A 224 -14.03 6.69 -26.03
CA GLU A 224 -12.56 6.61 -26.05
C GLU A 224 -11.94 7.51 -27.12
N GLU A 225 -12.52 7.50 -28.32
CA GLU A 225 -12.09 8.39 -29.40
C GLU A 225 -12.29 9.86 -29.02
N ARG A 226 -13.45 10.21 -28.46
CA ARG A 226 -13.72 11.57 -27.96
C ARG A 226 -12.69 11.99 -26.91
N CYS A 227 -12.41 11.14 -25.93
CA CYS A 227 -11.40 11.43 -24.90
C CYS A 227 -10.03 11.73 -25.52
N ARG A 228 -9.62 10.96 -26.54
CA ARG A 228 -8.32 11.17 -27.18
C ARG A 228 -8.24 12.47 -27.97
N VAL A 229 -9.35 12.88 -28.60
CA VAL A 229 -9.43 14.17 -29.32
C VAL A 229 -9.40 15.35 -28.33
N GLU A 230 -10.01 15.21 -27.15
CA GLU A 230 -9.99 16.24 -26.10
C GLU A 230 -8.57 16.53 -25.56
N CYS A 231 -7.65 15.58 -25.71
CA CYS A 231 -6.24 15.76 -25.31
C CYS A 231 -5.44 16.71 -26.21
N GLU A 232 -5.92 17.06 -27.40
CA GLU A 232 -5.23 17.94 -28.37
C GLU A 232 -5.37 19.45 -28.04
N GLY A 233 -5.51 19.75 -26.74
CA GLY A 233 -5.73 21.07 -26.18
C GLY A 233 -4.52 22.00 -26.24
N HIS A 234 -4.59 23.13 -25.54
CA HIS A 234 -3.50 24.11 -25.51
C HIS A 234 -2.30 23.57 -24.73
N PHE A 235 -1.08 23.96 -25.14
CA PHE A 235 0.16 23.59 -24.46
C PHE A 235 1.05 24.82 -24.29
N ASP A 236 1.52 25.06 -23.07
CA ASP A 236 2.40 26.18 -22.76
C ASP A 236 3.85 25.69 -22.74
N HIS A 237 4.65 26.20 -23.68
CA HIS A 237 6.08 25.90 -23.71
C HIS A 237 6.77 26.70 -22.60
N GLN A 238 7.25 25.99 -21.57
CA GLN A 238 7.99 26.60 -20.46
C GLN A 238 9.36 27.14 -20.90
N SER A 239 9.92 26.61 -21.98
CA SER A 239 11.18 27.03 -22.61
C SER A 239 10.94 27.66 -24.01
N PHE A 240 12.01 28.14 -24.67
CA PHE A 240 11.98 28.56 -26.09
C PHE A 240 12.57 27.46 -27.00
N PRO A 241 11.87 26.32 -27.20
CA PRO A 241 12.39 25.23 -28.02
C PRO A 241 12.45 25.63 -29.51
N ASP A 242 13.40 25.05 -30.24
CA ASP A 242 13.42 25.12 -31.70
C ASP A 242 12.14 24.49 -32.29
N PHE A 243 11.76 24.89 -33.51
CA PHE A 243 10.48 24.54 -34.13
C PHE A 243 10.08 23.05 -34.04
N ILE A 244 11.02 22.14 -34.27
CA ILE A 244 10.73 20.69 -34.24
C ILE A 244 10.60 20.16 -32.81
N GLN A 245 11.40 20.68 -31.88
CA GLN A 245 11.29 20.33 -30.46
C GLN A 245 9.97 20.86 -29.88
N ALA A 246 9.53 22.06 -30.27
CA ALA A 246 8.21 22.58 -29.89
C ALA A 246 7.07 21.64 -30.30
N ILE A 247 7.09 21.15 -31.53
CA ILE A 247 6.06 20.21 -32.02
C ILE A 247 6.14 18.88 -31.26
N ALA A 248 7.34 18.37 -31.04
CA ALA A 248 7.55 17.12 -30.32
C ALA A 248 7.07 17.20 -28.87
N ASP A 249 7.47 18.23 -28.11
CA ASP A 249 7.07 18.44 -26.72
C ASP A 249 5.54 18.53 -26.56
N HIS A 250 4.89 19.27 -27.48
CA HIS A 250 3.44 19.36 -27.48
C HIS A 250 2.81 17.99 -27.75
N TYR A 251 3.28 17.27 -28.77
CA TYR A 251 2.75 15.95 -29.11
C TYR A 251 2.99 14.92 -28.00
N ILE A 252 4.11 14.99 -27.29
CA ILE A 252 4.39 14.17 -26.10
C ILE A 252 3.30 14.40 -25.06
N SER A 253 2.97 15.65 -24.74
CA SER A 253 1.88 15.96 -23.80
C SER A 253 0.54 15.41 -24.25
N VAL A 254 0.21 15.51 -25.54
CA VAL A 254 -1.02 14.94 -26.12
C VAL A 254 -1.03 13.42 -25.95
N LEU A 255 0.05 12.75 -26.34
CA LEU A 255 0.20 11.29 -26.25
C LEU A 255 0.03 10.78 -24.81
N GLN A 256 0.64 11.47 -23.84
CA GLN A 256 0.53 11.14 -22.42
C GLN A 256 -0.93 11.25 -21.94
N CYS A 257 -1.66 12.27 -22.37
CA CYS A 257 -3.08 12.41 -22.06
C CYS A 257 -3.92 11.30 -22.73
N GLN A 258 -3.71 11.05 -24.03
CA GLN A 258 -4.46 10.06 -24.80
C GLN A 258 -4.30 8.65 -24.22
N PHE A 259 -3.11 8.29 -23.75
CA PHE A 259 -2.85 6.98 -23.14
C PHE A 259 -3.67 6.76 -21.85
N LYS A 260 -4.03 7.82 -21.14
CA LYS A 260 -4.85 7.75 -19.91
C LYS A 260 -6.35 7.56 -20.19
N CYS A 261 -6.82 7.65 -21.43
CA CYS A 261 -8.24 7.58 -21.76
C CYS A 261 -8.90 6.25 -21.38
N GLU A 262 -8.24 5.11 -21.64
CA GLU A 262 -8.75 3.80 -21.23
C GLU A 262 -8.99 3.77 -19.71
N ARG A 263 -8.04 4.24 -18.93
CA ARG A 263 -8.15 4.29 -17.47
C ARG A 263 -9.26 5.22 -17.00
N LYS A 264 -9.39 6.40 -17.60
CA LYS A 264 -10.47 7.37 -17.31
C LYS A 264 -11.86 6.78 -17.59
N LEU A 265 -12.00 5.96 -18.63
CA LEU A 265 -13.28 5.37 -19.06
C LEU A 265 -13.58 4.01 -18.44
N SER A 266 -12.60 3.34 -17.83
CA SER A 266 -12.79 2.02 -17.21
C SER A 266 -13.32 2.10 -15.78
N VAL A 267 -14.05 3.16 -15.45
CA VAL A 267 -14.67 3.36 -14.13
C VAL A 267 -16.17 3.15 -14.26
N LEU A 268 -16.71 2.21 -13.49
CA LEU A 268 -18.14 1.97 -13.39
C LEU A 268 -18.60 2.24 -11.96
N PHE A 269 -19.59 3.14 -11.82
CA PHE A 269 -19.95 3.76 -10.53
C PHE A 269 -18.74 4.46 -9.89
N LYS A 270 -17.96 3.73 -9.08
CA LYS A 270 -16.74 4.21 -8.41
C LYS A 270 -15.54 3.26 -8.58
N ASP A 271 -15.80 2.07 -9.12
CA ASP A 271 -14.83 0.99 -9.12
C ASP A 271 -14.09 1.02 -10.47
N TYR A 272 -12.76 1.00 -10.39
CA TYR A 272 -11.92 0.81 -11.55
C TYR A 272 -11.96 -0.66 -11.96
N LEU A 273 -12.36 -0.92 -13.19
CA LEU A 273 -12.48 -2.26 -13.75
C LEU A 273 -11.25 -2.58 -14.59
N LEU A 274 -10.46 -3.55 -14.12
CA LEU A 274 -9.34 -4.10 -14.87
C LEU A 274 -9.84 -4.80 -16.14
N ASP A 275 -9.06 -4.71 -17.23
CA ASP A 275 -9.36 -5.34 -18.51
C ASP A 275 -10.76 -5.03 -19.04
N PHE A 276 -11.22 -3.78 -18.86
CA PHE A 276 -12.60 -3.36 -19.11
C PHE A 276 -13.11 -3.79 -20.49
N VAL A 277 -12.35 -3.49 -21.56
CA VAL A 277 -12.70 -3.86 -22.94
C VAL A 277 -12.74 -5.38 -23.10
N GLY A 278 -11.71 -6.08 -22.60
CA GLY A 278 -11.63 -7.54 -22.64
C GLY A 278 -12.84 -8.20 -21.98
N GLN A 279 -13.27 -7.74 -20.80
CA GLN A 279 -14.39 -8.33 -20.07
C GLN A 279 -15.69 -8.38 -20.89
N HIS A 280 -15.99 -7.38 -21.73
CA HIS A 280 -17.18 -7.42 -22.59
C HIS A 280 -17.19 -8.65 -23.49
N TYR A 281 -16.03 -9.00 -24.05
CA TYR A 281 -15.88 -10.19 -24.89
C TYR A 281 -15.97 -11.49 -24.11
N ASN A 282 -15.62 -11.50 -22.81
CA ASN A 282 -15.87 -12.66 -21.94
C ASN A 282 -17.39 -12.90 -21.78
N PHE A 283 -18.15 -11.85 -21.41
CA PHE A 283 -19.60 -11.96 -21.31
C PHE A 283 -20.24 -12.39 -22.65
N LEU A 284 -19.83 -11.78 -23.77
CA LEU A 284 -20.34 -12.13 -25.09
C LEU A 284 -20.00 -13.56 -25.49
N GLN A 285 -18.79 -14.06 -25.20
CA GLN A 285 -18.40 -15.43 -25.52
C GLN A 285 -19.36 -16.44 -24.87
N PHE A 286 -19.68 -16.26 -23.60
CA PHE A 286 -20.65 -17.12 -22.91
C PHE A 286 -22.07 -16.91 -23.41
N ALA A 287 -22.53 -15.66 -23.56
CA ALA A 287 -23.89 -15.37 -23.98
C ALA A 287 -24.18 -15.90 -25.40
N TYR A 288 -23.27 -15.70 -26.36
CA TYR A 288 -23.39 -16.25 -27.72
C TYR A 288 -23.41 -17.78 -27.72
N HIS A 289 -22.59 -18.43 -26.90
CA HIS A 289 -22.59 -19.88 -26.77
C HIS A 289 -23.91 -20.42 -26.22
N LYS A 290 -24.43 -19.80 -25.15
CA LYS A 290 -25.72 -20.16 -24.53
C LYS A 290 -26.90 -19.90 -25.46
N ASN A 291 -26.79 -18.90 -26.32
CA ASN A 291 -27.77 -18.59 -27.37
C ASN A 291 -27.59 -19.44 -28.65
N GLY A 292 -26.64 -20.38 -28.68
CA GLY A 292 -26.39 -21.31 -29.79
C GLY A 292 -25.57 -20.74 -30.96
N ASN A 293 -25.11 -19.50 -30.89
CA ASN A 293 -24.26 -18.88 -31.91
C ASN A 293 -22.77 -19.09 -31.60
N ASN A 294 -22.29 -20.31 -31.85
CA ASN A 294 -20.91 -20.67 -31.52
C ASN A 294 -19.85 -19.97 -32.38
N ASP A 295 -20.18 -19.55 -33.60
CA ASP A 295 -19.24 -18.82 -34.47
C ASP A 295 -18.85 -17.48 -33.84
N LYS A 296 -19.85 -16.74 -33.33
CA LYS A 296 -19.60 -15.50 -32.60
C LYS A 296 -18.96 -15.73 -31.24
N ALA A 297 -19.29 -16.82 -30.55
CA ALA A 297 -18.63 -17.17 -29.30
C ALA A 297 -17.13 -17.42 -29.46
N VAL A 298 -16.72 -18.10 -30.54
CA VAL A 298 -15.31 -18.38 -30.88
C VAL A 298 -14.57 -17.09 -31.28
N GLU A 299 -15.20 -16.21 -32.05
CA GLU A 299 -14.68 -14.87 -32.37
C GLU A 299 -14.46 -14.04 -31.09
N CYS A 300 -15.43 -14.03 -30.15
CA CYS A 300 -15.30 -13.35 -28.86
C CYS A 300 -14.22 -13.97 -27.98
N ALA A 301 -14.08 -15.31 -27.95
CA ALA A 301 -13.00 -15.99 -27.23
C ALA A 301 -11.62 -15.58 -27.76
N ALA A 302 -11.46 -15.51 -29.09
CA ALA A 302 -10.25 -15.04 -29.72
C ALA A 302 -9.98 -13.56 -29.40
N THR A 303 -11.03 -12.74 -29.41
CA THR A 303 -10.95 -11.31 -29.11
C THR A 303 -10.58 -11.05 -27.66
N TYR A 304 -11.11 -11.82 -26.71
CA TYR A 304 -10.69 -11.75 -25.31
C TYR A 304 -9.20 -12.08 -25.15
N LEU A 305 -8.73 -13.15 -25.81
CA LEU A 305 -7.34 -13.59 -25.77
C LEU A 305 -6.37 -12.62 -26.47
N LEU A 306 -6.85 -11.66 -27.27
CA LEU A 306 -6.03 -10.56 -27.78
C LEU A 306 -5.52 -9.67 -26.63
N PHE A 307 -6.40 -9.36 -25.68
CA PHE A 307 -6.09 -8.56 -24.49
C PHE A 307 -5.44 -9.40 -23.39
N ASN A 308 -5.90 -10.65 -23.23
CA ASN A 308 -5.51 -11.54 -22.15
C ASN A 308 -5.04 -12.90 -22.69
N PRO A 309 -3.85 -12.97 -23.32
CA PRO A 309 -3.40 -14.16 -24.07
C PRO A 309 -3.15 -15.39 -23.19
N ASN A 310 -2.93 -15.18 -21.88
CA ASN A 310 -2.55 -16.22 -20.92
C ASN A 310 -3.69 -16.63 -19.97
N ASP A 311 -4.94 -16.18 -20.21
CA ASP A 311 -6.05 -16.52 -19.32
C ASP A 311 -6.41 -18.02 -19.39
N GLU A 312 -6.24 -18.73 -18.28
CA GLU A 312 -6.40 -20.19 -18.22
C GLU A 312 -7.85 -20.63 -18.41
N GLU A 313 -8.85 -19.81 -18.05
CA GLU A 313 -10.26 -20.13 -18.30
C GLU A 313 -10.62 -20.00 -19.77
N MET A 314 -10.27 -18.90 -20.41
CA MET A 314 -10.55 -18.66 -21.81
C MET A 314 -9.76 -19.63 -22.71
N LEU A 315 -8.53 -19.99 -22.34
CA LEU A 315 -7.78 -21.04 -23.04
C LEU A 315 -8.46 -22.41 -22.91
N ARG A 316 -9.06 -22.72 -21.76
CA ARG A 316 -9.89 -23.93 -21.58
C ARG A 316 -11.17 -23.85 -22.42
N ASN A 317 -11.83 -22.70 -22.49
CA ASN A 317 -13.01 -22.50 -23.33
C ASN A 317 -12.66 -22.67 -24.81
N LYS A 318 -11.55 -22.08 -25.27
CA LYS A 318 -10.99 -22.30 -26.61
C LYS A 318 -10.74 -23.78 -26.90
N ALA A 319 -10.11 -24.50 -25.97
CA ALA A 319 -9.90 -25.94 -26.10
C ALA A 319 -11.23 -26.72 -26.18
N PHE A 320 -12.24 -26.32 -25.39
CA PHE A 320 -13.59 -26.88 -25.45
C PHE A 320 -14.24 -26.68 -26.83
N TYR A 321 -14.22 -25.47 -27.38
CA TYR A 321 -14.72 -25.18 -28.73
C TYR A 321 -14.05 -26.04 -29.79
N MET A 322 -12.72 -26.22 -29.70
CA MET A 322 -11.97 -27.02 -30.65
C MET A 322 -12.28 -28.52 -30.54
N GLN A 323 -12.31 -29.06 -29.32
CA GLN A 323 -12.43 -30.50 -29.09
C GLN A 323 -13.87 -31.01 -29.14
N LYS A 324 -14.83 -30.22 -28.67
CA LYS A 324 -16.23 -30.63 -28.52
C LYS A 324 -17.15 -30.12 -29.61
N LEU A 325 -16.84 -28.96 -30.19
CA LEU A 325 -17.67 -28.30 -31.19
C LEU A 325 -17.05 -28.30 -32.59
N GLY A 326 -15.86 -28.89 -32.77
CA GLY A 326 -15.24 -29.11 -34.07
C GLY A 326 -14.57 -27.89 -34.69
N TYR A 327 -14.34 -26.83 -33.92
CA TYR A 327 -13.63 -25.64 -34.41
C TYR A 327 -12.12 -25.91 -34.53
N HIS A 328 -11.48 -25.15 -35.41
CA HIS A 328 -10.03 -25.19 -35.62
C HIS A 328 -9.41 -23.83 -35.37
N GLN A 329 -8.08 -23.78 -35.13
CA GLN A 329 -7.34 -22.55 -34.84
C GLN A 329 -7.65 -21.40 -35.80
N ALA A 330 -7.84 -21.69 -37.10
CA ALA A 330 -8.15 -20.69 -38.12
C ALA A 330 -9.48 -19.94 -37.92
N HIS A 331 -10.40 -20.46 -37.09
CA HIS A 331 -11.67 -19.81 -36.77
C HIS A 331 -11.55 -18.81 -35.60
N PHE A 332 -10.45 -18.88 -34.83
CA PHE A 332 -10.21 -17.97 -33.70
C PHE A 332 -9.56 -16.69 -34.21
N VAL A 333 -10.35 -15.89 -34.93
CA VAL A 333 -9.92 -14.59 -35.44
C VAL A 333 -10.53 -13.51 -34.53
N PRO A 334 -9.69 -12.68 -33.86
CA PRO A 334 -10.19 -11.54 -33.09
C PRO A 334 -10.97 -10.57 -33.97
N ARG A 335 -11.92 -9.81 -33.39
CA ARG A 335 -12.63 -8.77 -34.14
C ARG A 335 -11.68 -7.67 -34.61
N GLN A 336 -12.02 -7.07 -35.75
CA GLN A 336 -11.18 -6.07 -36.40
C GLN A 336 -11.06 -4.78 -35.57
N ASP A 337 -12.17 -4.30 -35.00
CA ASP A 337 -12.22 -3.12 -34.13
C ASP A 337 -11.33 -3.27 -32.88
N ALA A 338 -11.37 -4.44 -32.24
CA ALA A 338 -10.51 -4.77 -31.11
C ALA A 338 -9.03 -4.86 -31.50
N GLN A 339 -8.71 -5.38 -32.68
CA GLN A 339 -7.34 -5.39 -33.20
C GLN A 339 -6.83 -3.97 -33.49
N GLU A 340 -7.64 -3.12 -34.11
CA GLU A 340 -7.29 -1.72 -34.36
C GLU A 340 -7.05 -0.95 -33.05
N TYR A 341 -7.90 -1.17 -32.06
CA TYR A 341 -7.75 -0.62 -30.71
C TYR A 341 -6.42 -1.06 -30.06
N GLU A 342 -6.13 -2.36 -30.06
CA GLU A 342 -4.94 -2.92 -29.42
C GLU A 342 -3.65 -2.51 -30.15
N ASN A 343 -3.66 -2.51 -31.49
CA ASN A 343 -2.53 -2.04 -32.30
C ASN A 343 -2.20 -0.58 -32.01
N ARG A 344 -3.22 0.27 -31.90
CA ARG A 344 -3.04 1.67 -31.54
C ARG A 344 -2.46 1.83 -30.14
N ARG A 345 -3.01 1.10 -29.16
CA ARG A 345 -2.52 1.11 -27.78
C ARG A 345 -1.04 0.71 -27.70
N ASN A 346 -0.66 -0.35 -28.41
CA ASN A 346 0.73 -0.81 -28.49
C ASN A 346 1.65 0.21 -29.17
N LYS A 347 1.18 0.88 -30.24
CA LYS A 347 1.96 1.94 -30.90
C LYS A 347 2.19 3.14 -29.98
N MET A 348 1.20 3.56 -29.22
CA MET A 348 1.33 4.63 -28.22
C MET A 348 2.32 4.23 -27.13
N LEU A 349 2.27 2.99 -26.68
CA LEU A 349 3.20 2.44 -25.69
C LEU A 349 4.65 2.43 -26.19
N GLU A 350 4.90 1.97 -27.41
CA GLU A 350 6.22 2.00 -28.06
C GLU A 350 6.80 3.42 -28.08
N LEU A 351 5.98 4.41 -28.42
CA LEU A 351 6.42 5.80 -28.50
C LEU A 351 6.70 6.37 -27.11
N LEU A 352 5.88 6.04 -26.10
CA LEU A 352 6.13 6.42 -24.71
C LEU A 352 7.44 5.82 -24.16
N TYR A 353 7.76 4.58 -24.52
CA TYR A 353 9.07 3.97 -24.20
C TYR A 353 10.22 4.76 -24.81
N PHE A 354 10.14 5.11 -26.10
CA PHE A 354 11.15 5.94 -26.77
C PHE A 354 11.32 7.30 -26.09
N ILE A 355 10.22 7.97 -25.73
CA ILE A 355 10.26 9.27 -25.06
C ILE A 355 10.98 9.16 -23.71
N ARG A 356 10.68 8.12 -22.93
CA ARG A 356 11.31 7.87 -21.63
C ARG A 356 12.80 7.57 -21.78
N ASP A 357 13.15 6.62 -22.64
CA ASP A 357 14.49 6.02 -22.68
C ASP A 357 15.50 6.87 -23.45
N GLU A 358 15.06 7.65 -24.44
CA GLU A 358 15.95 8.35 -25.38
C GLU A 358 15.71 9.87 -25.42
N TYR A 359 14.45 10.32 -25.39
CA TYR A 359 14.12 11.75 -25.56
C TYR A 359 14.39 12.58 -24.30
N ASN A 360 13.95 12.12 -23.13
CA ASN A 360 14.09 12.87 -21.88
C ASN A 360 15.50 12.80 -21.26
N VAL A 361 16.30 11.79 -21.62
CA VAL A 361 17.69 11.64 -21.15
C VAL A 361 18.60 12.78 -21.66
N LEU A 362 18.18 13.48 -22.72
CA LEU A 362 18.90 14.64 -23.28
C LEU A 362 18.59 15.96 -22.56
N GLU A 363 17.55 16.03 -21.71
CA GLU A 363 17.10 17.24 -21.00
C GLU A 363 17.63 17.37 -19.55
N GLU A 364 18.45 16.42 -19.04
CA GLU A 364 19.06 16.53 -17.69
C GLU A 364 20.15 17.63 -17.64
N SER A 365 19.72 18.88 -17.53
CA SER A 365 20.50 19.96 -16.91
C SER A 365 19.74 20.54 -15.70
N GLU A 366 20.50 20.89 -14.66
CA GLU A 366 20.01 21.33 -13.35
C GLU A 366 19.24 22.65 -13.45
N GLU A 367 17.93 22.60 -13.71
CA GLU A 367 16.88 23.57 -13.33
C GLU A 367 15.66 23.41 -14.25
N ASP A 368 14.82 22.39 -14.04
CA ASP A 368 13.40 22.49 -14.41
C ASP A 368 12.54 21.45 -13.66
N THR A 369 12.19 21.81 -12.43
CA THR A 369 11.22 21.08 -11.61
C THR A 369 9.80 21.41 -12.04
N MET A 370 9.33 20.88 -13.18
CA MET A 370 7.88 20.92 -13.48
C MET A 370 7.33 19.89 -14.50
N LYS A 371 8.04 18.78 -14.78
CA LYS A 371 7.53 17.67 -15.64
C LYS A 371 7.46 16.30 -14.94
N GLY A 372 7.40 16.26 -13.60
CA GLY A 372 7.57 15.04 -12.80
C GLY A 372 6.34 14.14 -12.59
N ASP A 373 5.11 14.65 -12.73
CA ASP A 373 3.91 13.89 -12.35
C ASP A 373 3.33 13.02 -13.50
N ASN A 374 3.54 13.40 -14.76
CA ASN A 374 3.06 12.61 -15.91
C ASN A 374 4.00 11.45 -16.28
N LEU A 375 5.32 11.58 -16.09
CA LEU A 375 6.27 10.52 -16.41
C LEU A 375 6.18 9.34 -15.44
N ARG A 376 6.00 9.64 -14.14
CA ARG A 376 5.98 8.63 -13.07
C ARG A 376 4.75 7.73 -13.13
N GLU A 377 3.62 8.28 -13.58
CA GLU A 377 2.39 7.51 -13.78
C GLU A 377 2.47 6.62 -15.04
N ILE A 378 3.23 7.05 -16.04
CA ILE A 378 3.53 6.26 -17.25
C ILE A 378 4.56 5.18 -16.92
N GLU A 379 5.57 5.44 -16.09
CA GLU A 379 6.49 4.42 -15.56
C GLU A 379 5.74 3.30 -14.83
N LEU A 380 4.78 3.66 -13.97
CA LEU A 380 3.93 2.69 -13.27
C LEU A 380 3.05 1.85 -14.20
N GLU A 381 2.61 2.39 -15.34
CA GLU A 381 1.81 1.65 -16.33
C GLU A 381 2.70 0.81 -17.29
N LEU A 382 3.86 1.33 -17.68
CA LEU A 382 4.86 0.60 -18.45
C LEU A 382 5.39 -0.61 -17.63
N GLU A 383 5.60 -0.45 -16.33
CA GLU A 383 5.99 -1.52 -15.41
C GLU A 383 4.89 -2.59 -15.25
N LYS A 384 3.62 -2.20 -15.15
CA LYS A 384 2.48 -3.15 -15.15
C LYS A 384 2.40 -3.96 -16.45
N ILE A 385 2.67 -3.33 -17.59
CA ILE A 385 2.63 -4.01 -18.91
C ILE A 385 3.89 -4.88 -19.12
N HIS A 386 5.07 -4.44 -18.66
CA HIS A 386 6.31 -5.23 -18.74
C HIS A 386 6.24 -6.50 -17.86
N MET A 387 5.55 -6.43 -16.72
CA MET A 387 5.24 -7.61 -15.88
C MET A 387 4.32 -8.63 -16.57
N ASN A 388 3.51 -8.22 -17.55
CA ASN A 388 2.67 -9.15 -18.33
C ASN A 388 3.42 -9.84 -19.50
N ASN A 389 4.50 -9.24 -20.02
CA ASN A 389 5.22 -9.73 -21.21
C ASN A 389 6.61 -10.33 -20.95
N THR A 390 7.23 -10.11 -19.79
CA THR A 390 8.46 -10.82 -19.39
C THR A 390 8.12 -11.84 -18.31
N LYS A 391 8.35 -13.12 -18.62
CA LYS A 391 8.13 -14.30 -17.77
C LYS A 391 8.11 -14.05 -16.24
N SER A 392 6.94 -13.69 -15.73
CA SER A 392 6.33 -14.18 -14.50
C SER A 392 4.93 -13.59 -14.45
N LYS A 393 3.92 -14.45 -14.32
CA LYS A 393 2.53 -14.13 -13.99
C LYS A 393 2.45 -12.83 -13.13
N PRO A 394 1.41 -11.97 -13.25
CA PRO A 394 0.87 -11.42 -12.02
C PRO A 394 0.46 -12.65 -11.23
N GLU A 395 1.32 -13.06 -10.30
CA GLU A 395 1.08 -14.22 -9.46
C GLU A 395 -0.30 -13.95 -8.86
N LYS A 396 -1.31 -14.76 -9.22
CA LYS A 396 -2.51 -14.88 -8.40
C LYS A 396 -1.92 -15.13 -7.02
N LEU A 397 -1.92 -14.11 -6.16
CA LEU A 397 -1.29 -14.16 -4.85
C LEU A 397 -1.80 -15.44 -4.21
N THR A 398 -0.92 -16.43 -4.12
CA THR A 398 -1.36 -17.79 -3.82
C THR A 398 -1.87 -17.83 -2.39
N LYS A 399 -2.65 -18.85 -2.05
CA LYS A 399 -3.00 -19.11 -0.65
C LYS A 399 -1.73 -19.08 0.21
N GLU A 400 -0.65 -19.68 -0.27
CA GLU A 400 0.65 -19.74 0.40
C GLU A 400 1.26 -18.34 0.58
N HIS A 401 1.12 -17.44 -0.38
CA HIS A 401 1.56 -16.04 -0.25
C HIS A 401 0.83 -15.34 0.90
N TYR A 402 -0.50 -15.36 0.91
CA TYR A 402 -1.29 -14.71 1.96
C TYR A 402 -1.09 -15.35 3.33
N MET A 403 -1.01 -16.68 3.40
CA MET A 403 -0.70 -17.38 4.65
C MET A 403 0.69 -17.00 5.18
N GLY A 404 1.70 -16.88 4.31
CA GLY A 404 3.02 -16.38 4.69
C GLY A 404 3.01 -14.93 5.20
N ILE A 405 2.02 -14.12 4.81
CA ILE A 405 1.84 -12.78 5.41
C ILE A 405 1.15 -12.86 6.77
N TYR A 406 0.11 -13.69 6.92
CA TYR A 406 -0.55 -13.89 8.21
C TYR A 406 0.42 -14.42 9.27
N GLU A 407 1.36 -15.29 8.88
CA GLU A 407 2.45 -15.75 9.75
C GLU A 407 3.37 -14.62 10.21
N LYS A 408 3.66 -13.63 9.36
CA LYS A 408 4.49 -12.46 9.73
C LYS A 408 3.82 -11.54 10.74
N ILE A 409 2.49 -11.51 10.78
CA ILE A 409 1.72 -10.75 11.79
C ILE A 409 1.34 -11.60 13.01
N GLY A 410 1.91 -12.82 13.12
CA GLY A 410 1.80 -13.69 14.30
C GLY A 410 0.82 -14.85 14.16
N ILE A 411 -0.06 -14.86 13.16
CA ILE A 411 -1.10 -15.88 12.98
C ILE A 411 -0.52 -17.13 12.32
N LYS A 412 -0.54 -18.27 13.00
CA LYS A 412 0.14 -19.49 12.52
C LYS A 412 -0.83 -20.62 12.26
N VAL A 413 -0.90 -21.10 11.02
CA VAL A 413 -1.65 -22.33 10.68
C VAL A 413 -0.90 -23.53 11.26
N LYS A 414 -1.49 -24.18 12.27
CA LYS A 414 -0.91 -25.34 12.96
C LYS A 414 -1.13 -26.63 12.20
N GLU A 415 -2.34 -26.81 11.71
CA GLU A 415 -2.79 -28.02 11.03
C GLU A 415 -3.80 -27.63 9.96
N HIS A 416 -3.76 -28.30 8.82
CA HIS A 416 -4.83 -28.21 7.82
C HIS A 416 -5.01 -29.54 7.10
N LYS A 417 -6.24 -29.85 6.73
CA LYS A 417 -6.60 -31.07 5.99
C LYS A 417 -7.82 -30.78 5.13
N ASN A 418 -7.69 -30.90 3.81
CA ASN A 418 -8.72 -30.47 2.85
C ASN A 418 -9.11 -28.99 3.08
N ASP A 419 -10.41 -28.71 3.22
CA ASP A 419 -10.97 -27.38 3.53
C ASP A 419 -11.09 -27.12 5.04
N ARG A 420 -10.36 -27.86 5.88
CA ARG A 420 -10.32 -27.65 7.33
C ARG A 420 -8.98 -27.11 7.77
N PHE A 421 -8.97 -26.18 8.71
CA PHE A 421 -7.72 -25.66 9.29
C PHE A 421 -7.85 -25.34 10.77
N VAL A 422 -6.70 -25.37 11.44
CA VAL A 422 -6.49 -24.87 12.79
C VAL A 422 -5.37 -23.84 12.74
N ALA A 423 -5.62 -22.65 13.29
CA ALA A 423 -4.62 -21.60 13.39
C ALA A 423 -4.60 -20.98 14.79
N ASP A 424 -3.42 -20.57 15.25
CA ASP A 424 -3.20 -19.98 16.57
C ASP A 424 -2.89 -18.47 16.46
N ASP A 425 -2.99 -17.79 17.60
CA ASP A 425 -2.56 -16.41 17.82
C ASP A 425 -3.36 -15.35 17.02
N PHE A 426 -4.65 -15.60 16.75
CA PHE A 426 -5.55 -14.61 16.13
C PHE A 426 -5.82 -13.40 17.02
N TYR A 427 -5.94 -13.63 18.32
CA TYR A 427 -6.30 -12.64 19.33
C TYR A 427 -5.34 -12.77 20.53
N ARG A 428 -5.08 -11.64 21.19
CA ARG A 428 -4.36 -11.61 22.47
C ARG A 428 -5.29 -11.89 23.65
N ASP A 429 -4.71 -12.24 24.80
CA ASP A 429 -5.45 -12.58 26.01
C ASP A 429 -6.39 -11.47 26.50
N ASP A 430 -6.00 -10.19 26.35
CA ASP A 430 -6.84 -9.03 26.65
C ASP A 430 -8.08 -8.99 25.75
N GLN A 431 -7.89 -9.26 24.46
CA GLN A 431 -8.96 -9.23 23.46
C GLN A 431 -9.95 -10.39 23.66
N CYS A 432 -9.45 -11.60 23.92
CA CYS A 432 -10.29 -12.75 24.23
C CYS A 432 -11.17 -12.50 25.47
N ARG A 433 -10.56 -11.95 26.53
CA ARG A 433 -11.27 -11.64 27.77
C ARG A 433 -12.34 -10.58 27.57
N GLU A 434 -12.04 -9.53 26.81
CA GLU A 434 -13.01 -8.48 26.48
C GLU A 434 -14.20 -9.02 25.67
N LEU A 435 -13.94 -9.87 24.68
CA LEU A 435 -15.00 -10.51 23.88
C LEU A 435 -15.86 -11.47 24.73
N ALA A 436 -15.23 -12.30 25.57
CA ALA A 436 -15.95 -13.19 26.48
C ALA A 436 -16.79 -12.41 27.51
N ASN A 437 -16.23 -11.36 28.09
CA ASN A 437 -16.94 -10.46 29.00
C ASN A 437 -18.13 -9.79 28.32
N PHE A 438 -18.01 -9.44 27.04
CA PHE A 438 -19.10 -8.82 26.29
C PHE A 438 -20.34 -9.73 26.23
N ALA A 439 -20.16 -11.02 26.01
CA ALA A 439 -21.24 -12.00 26.03
C ALA A 439 -21.75 -12.29 27.46
N ASN A 440 -20.87 -12.25 28.47
CA ASN A 440 -21.21 -12.48 29.87
C ASN A 440 -22.07 -11.37 30.52
N ILE A 441 -22.33 -10.28 29.81
CA ILE A 441 -23.34 -9.27 30.20
C ILE A 441 -24.77 -9.82 30.04
N LEU A 442 -24.94 -10.87 29.23
CA LEU A 442 -26.22 -11.54 29.04
C LEU A 442 -26.47 -12.54 30.18
N GLU A 443 -27.74 -12.67 30.56
CA GLU A 443 -28.18 -13.80 31.38
C GLU A 443 -28.18 -15.08 30.53
N PRO A 444 -27.74 -16.23 31.07
CA PRO A 444 -27.79 -17.48 30.35
C PRO A 444 -29.24 -17.94 30.12
N ASN A 445 -29.49 -18.59 28.99
CA ASN A 445 -30.80 -19.20 28.72
C ASN A 445 -31.03 -20.46 29.59
N SER A 446 -32.17 -21.14 29.40
CA SER A 446 -32.51 -22.35 30.17
C SER A 446 -31.46 -23.45 30.10
N ASN A 447 -30.70 -23.49 29.01
CA ASN A 447 -29.65 -24.48 28.74
C ASN A 447 -28.26 -23.95 29.14
N GLY A 448 -28.19 -22.84 29.89
CA GLY A 448 -26.93 -22.23 30.32
C GLY A 448 -26.09 -21.60 29.20
N VAL A 449 -26.70 -21.26 28.06
CA VAL A 449 -26.01 -20.64 26.91
C VAL A 449 -26.30 -19.14 26.86
N ARG A 450 -25.25 -18.34 26.72
CA ARG A 450 -25.31 -16.91 26.37
C ARG A 450 -24.97 -16.74 24.90
N TYR A 451 -25.82 -16.05 24.15
CA TYR A 451 -25.65 -15.85 22.71
C TYR A 451 -25.71 -14.35 22.40
N LEU A 452 -24.57 -13.77 22.03
CA LEU A 452 -24.43 -12.36 21.69
C LEU A 452 -24.05 -12.21 20.21
N ASN A 453 -25.02 -11.91 19.34
CA ASN A 453 -24.74 -11.52 17.97
C ASN A 453 -24.50 -10.01 17.85
N VAL A 454 -24.07 -9.55 16.67
CA VAL A 454 -23.76 -8.12 16.44
C VAL A 454 -24.97 -7.21 16.67
N ALA A 455 -26.17 -7.65 16.31
CA ALA A 455 -27.38 -6.86 16.50
C ALA A 455 -27.71 -6.66 17.99
N GLU A 456 -27.58 -7.72 18.79
CA GLU A 456 -27.73 -7.66 20.25
C GLU A 456 -26.62 -6.78 20.86
N GLY A 457 -25.37 -6.95 20.44
CA GLY A 457 -24.25 -6.11 20.89
C GLY A 457 -24.47 -4.63 20.61
N LEU A 458 -25.03 -4.29 19.45
CA LEU A 458 -25.44 -2.93 19.09
C LEU A 458 -26.55 -2.42 20.02
N GLN A 459 -27.55 -3.25 20.34
CA GLN A 459 -28.60 -2.88 21.28
C GLN A 459 -28.03 -2.59 22.68
N ARG A 460 -27.11 -3.44 23.18
CA ARG A 460 -26.48 -3.24 24.50
C ARG A 460 -25.68 -1.96 24.59
N ILE A 461 -25.05 -1.52 23.50
CA ILE A 461 -24.33 -0.23 23.50
C ILE A 461 -25.27 0.96 23.50
N LYS A 462 -26.41 0.86 22.81
CA LYS A 462 -27.44 1.90 22.89
C LYS A 462 -27.94 2.10 24.33
N GLU A 463 -27.90 1.05 25.15
CA GLU A 463 -28.25 1.07 26.57
C GLU A 463 -27.06 1.48 27.46
N ASN A 464 -25.85 1.01 27.15
CA ASN A 464 -24.63 1.31 27.88
C ASN A 464 -23.44 1.59 26.93
N THR A 465 -23.11 2.87 26.77
CA THR A 465 -22.00 3.32 25.92
C THR A 465 -20.61 2.88 26.42
N GLU A 466 -20.48 2.37 27.65
CA GLU A 466 -19.22 1.82 28.13
C GLU A 466 -18.77 0.59 27.33
N LEU A 467 -19.71 -0.13 26.72
CA LEU A 467 -19.50 -1.35 25.91
C LEU A 467 -19.00 -1.08 24.48
N GLU A 468 -18.80 0.19 24.11
CA GLU A 468 -18.34 0.60 22.78
C GLU A 468 -17.06 -0.15 22.35
N ILE A 469 -16.12 -0.33 23.29
CA ILE A 469 -14.84 -1.00 23.03
C ILE A 469 -15.10 -2.46 22.62
N SER A 470 -15.98 -3.14 23.34
CA SER A 470 -16.31 -4.55 23.13
C SER A 470 -16.93 -4.80 21.75
N LEU A 471 -17.87 -3.95 21.30
CA LEU A 471 -18.44 -4.08 19.94
C LEU A 471 -17.44 -3.71 18.86
N ARG A 472 -16.63 -2.65 19.04
CA ARG A 472 -15.57 -2.32 18.07
C ARG A 472 -14.60 -3.48 17.91
N LEU A 473 -14.20 -4.10 19.01
CA LEU A 473 -13.36 -5.29 19.00
C LEU A 473 -14.05 -6.47 18.31
N PHE A 474 -15.33 -6.70 18.59
CA PHE A 474 -16.10 -7.78 17.98
C PHE A 474 -16.22 -7.64 16.45
N LEU A 475 -16.51 -6.43 15.96
CA LEU A 475 -16.56 -6.14 14.52
C LEU A 475 -15.19 -6.34 13.85
N ARG A 476 -14.11 -5.84 14.45
CA ARG A 476 -12.74 -6.01 13.93
C ARG A 476 -12.30 -7.48 13.90
N ALA A 477 -12.60 -8.22 14.97
CA ALA A 477 -12.28 -9.64 15.07
C ALA A 477 -13.02 -10.45 13.99
N SER A 478 -14.28 -10.10 13.71
CA SER A 478 -15.12 -10.71 12.67
C SER A 478 -14.58 -10.43 11.27
N GLU A 479 -14.17 -9.19 10.98
CA GLU A 479 -13.59 -8.82 9.68
C GLU A 479 -12.21 -9.46 9.43
N LEU A 480 -11.34 -9.50 10.45
CA LEU A 480 -10.03 -10.18 10.34
C LEU A 480 -10.24 -11.66 10.00
N ALA A 481 -11.16 -12.32 10.70
CA ALA A 481 -11.49 -13.71 10.45
C ALA A 481 -12.10 -13.93 9.06
N ARG A 482 -12.93 -13.00 8.56
CA ARG A 482 -13.48 -13.02 7.20
C ARG A 482 -12.37 -12.95 6.16
N HIS A 483 -11.46 -11.98 6.27
CA HIS A 483 -10.35 -11.81 5.34
C HIS A 483 -9.42 -13.02 5.33
N PHE A 484 -9.03 -13.49 6.52
CA PHE A 484 -8.18 -14.68 6.63
C PHE A 484 -8.83 -15.89 5.96
N SER A 485 -10.11 -16.13 6.25
CA SER A 485 -10.85 -17.26 5.69
C SER A 485 -11.02 -17.15 4.18
N ALA A 486 -11.31 -15.94 3.67
CA ALA A 486 -11.41 -15.68 2.23
C ALA A 486 -10.11 -16.04 1.50
N HIS A 487 -8.96 -15.62 2.05
CA HIS A 487 -7.64 -15.96 1.49
C HIS A 487 -7.31 -17.45 1.64
N PHE A 488 -7.66 -18.07 2.77
CA PHE A 488 -7.43 -19.50 2.99
C PHE A 488 -8.22 -20.38 2.01
N TYR A 489 -9.47 -19.99 1.71
CA TYR A 489 -10.35 -20.69 0.77
C TYR A 489 -10.24 -20.19 -0.68
N ASN A 490 -9.35 -19.23 -0.95
CA ASN A 490 -9.16 -18.62 -2.27
C ASN A 490 -10.46 -18.05 -2.87
N LYS A 491 -11.24 -17.33 -2.06
CA LYS A 491 -12.51 -16.69 -2.42
C LYS A 491 -12.31 -15.19 -2.61
N THR A 492 -12.74 -14.66 -3.75
CA THR A 492 -12.69 -13.23 -4.08
C THR A 492 -13.85 -12.44 -3.46
N SER A 493 -14.97 -13.11 -3.19
CA SER A 493 -16.17 -12.55 -2.55
C SER A 493 -16.56 -13.43 -1.36
N PHE A 494 -16.50 -12.86 -0.16
CA PHE A 494 -16.73 -13.57 1.10
C PHE A 494 -17.40 -12.61 2.10
N PHE A 495 -18.66 -12.88 2.44
CA PHE A 495 -19.56 -12.01 3.21
C PHE A 495 -19.90 -12.65 4.57
N ILE A 496 -20.21 -11.84 5.59
CA ILE A 496 -20.53 -12.34 6.94
C ILE A 496 -22.03 -12.55 7.03
N LYS A 497 -22.47 -13.80 6.94
CA LYS A 497 -23.86 -14.17 7.12
C LYS A 497 -24.30 -14.06 8.59
N ASN A 498 -23.43 -14.49 9.51
CA ASN A 498 -23.68 -14.38 10.95
C ASN A 498 -22.35 -14.25 11.71
N ALA A 499 -22.37 -13.46 12.79
CA ALA A 499 -21.29 -13.43 13.78
C ALA A 499 -21.91 -13.39 15.17
N ALA A 500 -21.51 -14.31 16.03
CA ALA A 500 -21.96 -14.39 17.41
C ALA A 500 -20.83 -14.80 18.36
N ILE A 501 -20.85 -14.26 19.56
CA ILE A 501 -20.08 -14.75 20.69
C ILE A 501 -21.00 -15.63 21.53
N VAL A 502 -20.60 -16.86 21.77
CA VAL A 502 -21.37 -17.87 22.49
C VAL A 502 -20.58 -18.31 23.71
N CYS A 503 -21.18 -18.20 24.90
CA CYS A 503 -20.60 -18.69 26.15
C CYS A 503 -21.52 -19.75 26.77
N ILE A 504 -20.98 -20.93 27.01
CA ILE A 504 -21.69 -22.10 27.54
C ILE A 504 -21.21 -22.34 28.97
N ASP A 505 -22.14 -22.36 29.93
CA ASP A 505 -21.82 -22.62 31.34
C ASP A 505 -21.55 -24.12 31.60
N PRO A 506 -20.71 -24.45 32.61
CA PRO A 506 -20.38 -25.83 32.91
C PRO A 506 -21.61 -26.63 33.35
N GLY A 507 -21.77 -27.85 32.82
CA GLY A 507 -22.90 -28.74 33.13
C GLY A 507 -24.18 -28.47 32.33
N SER A 508 -24.18 -27.45 31.45
CA SER A 508 -25.26 -27.20 30.49
C SER A 508 -25.56 -28.39 29.58
N GLU A 509 -24.54 -29.19 29.25
CA GLU A 509 -24.71 -30.30 28.31
C GLU A 509 -25.48 -31.48 28.87
N ASP A 510 -25.60 -31.58 30.20
CA ASP A 510 -26.40 -32.62 30.89
C ASP A 510 -27.92 -32.42 30.65
N GLN A 511 -28.32 -31.27 30.12
CA GLN A 511 -29.71 -30.96 29.79
C GLN A 511 -30.09 -31.29 28.35
N TYR A 512 -29.13 -31.69 27.51
CA TYR A 512 -29.40 -32.06 26.13
C TYR A 512 -30.10 -33.43 26.03
N PRO A 513 -30.98 -33.63 25.03
CA PRO A 513 -31.57 -34.95 24.75
C PRO A 513 -30.52 -36.04 24.47
N GLU A 514 -30.82 -37.31 24.73
CA GLU A 514 -29.87 -38.45 24.53
C GLU A 514 -29.32 -38.56 23.09
N ASN A 515 -30.04 -38.07 22.08
CA ASN A 515 -29.63 -38.08 20.67
C ASN A 515 -29.00 -36.75 20.18
N CYS A 516 -28.53 -35.92 21.11
CA CYS A 516 -27.98 -34.60 20.79
C CYS A 516 -26.49 -34.64 20.44
N ILE A 517 -26.12 -33.99 19.34
CA ILE A 517 -24.73 -33.65 19.01
C ILE A 517 -24.53 -32.15 19.27
N PRO A 518 -23.91 -31.76 20.41
CA PRO A 518 -23.74 -30.35 20.77
C PRO A 518 -22.73 -29.66 19.85
N GLN A 519 -23.10 -28.44 19.42
CA GLN A 519 -22.29 -27.57 18.56
C GLN A 519 -21.75 -26.36 19.36
N GLU A 520 -20.72 -25.69 18.83
CA GLU A 520 -20.10 -24.53 19.50
C GLU A 520 -20.95 -23.26 19.43
N ASP A 521 -21.99 -23.22 18.58
CA ASP A 521 -22.98 -22.14 18.58
C ASP A 521 -24.08 -22.34 19.64
N GLY A 522 -23.97 -23.39 20.46
CA GLY A 522 -24.93 -23.79 21.48
C GLY A 522 -26.13 -24.58 20.97
N SER A 523 -26.19 -24.84 19.65
CA SER A 523 -27.22 -25.67 19.03
C SER A 523 -26.98 -27.16 19.26
N CYS A 524 -28.04 -27.94 19.04
CA CYS A 524 -28.07 -29.38 19.23
C CYS A 524 -28.60 -30.02 17.94
N LEU A 525 -27.76 -30.77 17.24
CA LEU A 525 -28.15 -31.47 16.02
C LEU A 525 -28.60 -32.90 16.33
N THR A 526 -29.66 -33.37 15.67
CA THR A 526 -30.13 -34.76 15.74
C THR A 526 -29.54 -35.60 14.60
N GLU A 527 -29.41 -36.93 14.76
CA GLU A 527 -28.78 -37.81 13.75
C GLU A 527 -29.45 -37.71 12.36
N ASP A 528 -30.77 -37.52 12.30
CA ASP A 528 -31.55 -37.42 11.05
C ASP A 528 -31.32 -36.09 10.29
N GLU A 529 -30.93 -35.01 10.97
CA GLU A 529 -30.64 -33.70 10.34
C GLU A 529 -29.27 -33.65 9.66
N THR A 530 -28.46 -34.70 9.82
CA THR A 530 -27.08 -34.74 9.30
C THR A 530 -26.97 -35.23 7.85
N ASP A 531 -28.05 -35.75 7.26
CA ASP A 531 -28.04 -36.38 5.92
C ASP A 531 -28.61 -35.50 4.78
N ASP A 532 -29.32 -34.40 5.06
CA ASP A 532 -30.02 -33.59 4.03
C ASP A 532 -29.27 -32.33 3.53
N ASN A 533 -28.04 -32.06 4.00
CA ASN A 533 -27.30 -30.83 3.67
C ASN A 533 -26.49 -30.88 2.35
N GLU A 534 -27.00 -31.52 1.29
CA GLU A 534 -26.40 -31.47 -0.06
C GLU A 534 -26.54 -30.09 -0.75
N LEU A 535 -27.36 -29.18 -0.21
CA LEU A 535 -27.77 -27.92 -0.85
C LEU A 535 -26.97 -26.66 -0.45
N LEU A 536 -26.02 -26.73 0.49
CA LEU A 536 -25.32 -25.54 1.04
C LEU A 536 -23.80 -25.56 0.84
N ASN A 537 -23.33 -25.94 -0.36
CA ASN A 537 -21.90 -26.13 -0.67
C ASN A 537 -21.02 -24.86 -0.64
N ASP A 538 -21.59 -23.67 -0.42
CA ASP A 538 -20.86 -22.39 -0.45
C ASP A 538 -20.93 -21.58 0.86
N GLN A 539 -21.22 -22.26 1.97
CA GLN A 539 -21.17 -21.68 3.32
C GLN A 539 -20.01 -22.27 4.15
N PHE A 540 -19.35 -21.40 4.89
CA PHE A 540 -18.14 -21.72 5.65
C PHE A 540 -18.31 -21.25 7.10
N VAL A 541 -17.71 -21.99 8.02
CA VAL A 541 -17.75 -21.70 9.46
C VAL A 541 -16.34 -21.46 9.96
N LEU A 542 -16.18 -20.47 10.83
CA LEU A 542 -14.98 -20.27 11.64
C LEU A 542 -15.37 -20.14 13.09
N ILE A 543 -14.73 -20.94 13.94
CA ILE A 543 -14.89 -20.91 15.39
C ILE A 543 -13.59 -20.40 15.98
N SER A 544 -13.66 -19.33 16.77
CA SER A 544 -12.52 -18.80 17.51
C SER A 544 -12.73 -18.98 19.01
N PHE A 545 -11.86 -19.73 19.65
CA PHE A 545 -11.92 -19.96 21.09
C PHE A 545 -11.43 -18.73 21.86
N LEU A 546 -12.23 -18.29 22.84
CA LEU A 546 -11.96 -17.11 23.67
C LEU A 546 -11.50 -17.51 25.08
N THR A 547 -11.78 -18.73 25.53
CA THR A 547 -11.34 -19.28 26.82
C THR A 547 -10.40 -20.46 26.64
N GLU A 548 -9.60 -20.72 27.66
CA GLU A 548 -8.72 -21.90 27.78
C GLU A 548 -9.29 -22.79 28.89
N ASP A 549 -9.54 -24.07 28.59
CA ASP A 549 -10.10 -25.01 29.57
C ASP A 549 -8.96 -25.68 30.38
N GLU A 550 -9.13 -25.85 31.69
CA GLU A 550 -8.12 -26.46 32.58
C GLU A 550 -7.96 -27.97 32.36
N GLU A 551 -9.04 -28.64 31.95
CA GLU A 551 -9.10 -30.03 31.45
C GLU A 551 -9.62 -29.97 30.01
N PRO A 552 -8.98 -30.61 29.00
CA PRO A 552 -9.23 -30.27 27.60
C PRO A 552 -10.61 -30.73 27.11
N GLY A 553 -11.59 -29.83 27.13
CA GLY A 553 -12.79 -29.94 26.31
C GLY A 553 -12.38 -29.89 24.83
N HIS A 554 -12.44 -31.03 24.14
CA HIS A 554 -12.01 -31.12 22.75
C HIS A 554 -13.13 -30.74 21.78
N PHE A 555 -12.85 -29.82 20.87
CA PHE A 555 -13.59 -29.75 19.61
C PHE A 555 -13.11 -30.88 18.71
N SER A 556 -14.01 -31.67 18.14
CA SER A 556 -13.63 -32.76 17.22
C SER A 556 -14.53 -32.81 16.00
N PHE A 557 -13.93 -33.04 14.83
CA PHE A 557 -14.69 -33.39 13.64
C PHE A 557 -15.16 -34.84 13.72
N LEU A 558 -16.29 -35.15 13.07
CA LEU A 558 -16.85 -36.49 12.99
C LEU A 558 -16.76 -37.00 11.55
N ASN A 559 -16.26 -38.22 11.37
CA ASN A 559 -16.33 -38.87 10.07
C ASN A 559 -17.67 -39.59 9.85
N ARG A 560 -17.86 -40.16 8.65
CA ARG A 560 -19.09 -40.89 8.28
C ARG A 560 -19.46 -42.07 9.19
N ARG A 561 -18.56 -42.50 10.09
CA ARG A 561 -18.79 -43.56 11.09
C ARG A 561 -18.86 -43.00 12.52
N HIS A 562 -19.08 -41.70 12.68
CA HIS A 562 -19.14 -40.99 13.96
C HIS A 562 -17.85 -41.12 14.81
N LYS A 563 -16.70 -41.41 14.18
CA LYS A 563 -15.42 -41.40 14.88
C LYS A 563 -14.82 -40.00 14.86
N LYS A 564 -14.22 -39.61 15.99
CA LYS A 564 -13.54 -38.33 16.19
C LYS A 564 -12.29 -38.23 15.30
N GLU A 565 -12.12 -37.10 14.64
CA GLU A 565 -10.95 -36.72 13.84
C GLU A 565 -10.51 -35.29 14.21
N MET A 566 -9.21 -35.04 14.15
CA MET A 566 -8.59 -33.73 14.43
C MET A 566 -9.09 -33.11 15.76
N PRO A 567 -8.78 -33.72 16.93
CA PRO A 567 -9.16 -33.15 18.21
C PRO A 567 -8.41 -31.83 18.44
N VAL A 568 -9.15 -30.76 18.68
CA VAL A 568 -8.63 -29.41 18.91
C VAL A 568 -8.92 -29.00 20.35
N VAL A 569 -7.87 -28.66 21.09
CA VAL A 569 -7.99 -28.09 22.45
C VAL A 569 -8.33 -26.61 22.34
N SER A 570 -9.33 -26.16 23.08
CA SER A 570 -9.69 -24.74 23.23
C SER A 570 -8.55 -23.96 23.87
N LYS A 571 -8.22 -22.80 23.28
CA LYS A 571 -7.25 -21.85 23.81
C LYS A 571 -7.59 -20.47 23.24
N CYS A 572 -7.45 -19.42 24.04
CA CYS A 572 -7.60 -18.04 23.53
C CYS A 572 -6.80 -17.84 22.24
N GLY A 573 -7.48 -17.29 21.22
CA GLY A 573 -6.88 -16.94 19.94
C GLY A 573 -6.63 -18.12 19.00
N ARG A 574 -7.03 -19.34 19.38
CA ARG A 574 -7.06 -20.49 18.47
C ARG A 574 -8.36 -20.51 17.68
N VAL A 575 -8.25 -20.69 16.37
CA VAL A 575 -9.38 -20.76 15.45
C VAL A 575 -9.43 -22.08 14.70
N VAL A 576 -10.64 -22.53 14.38
CA VAL A 576 -10.92 -23.69 13.53
C VAL A 576 -11.85 -23.26 12.41
N GLY A 577 -11.43 -23.43 11.17
CA GLY A 577 -12.24 -23.14 9.99
C GLY A 577 -12.59 -24.40 9.21
N PHE A 578 -13.83 -24.49 8.71
CA PHE A 578 -14.35 -25.63 7.96
C PHE A 578 -15.58 -25.26 7.12
N ARG A 579 -16.13 -26.21 6.33
CA ARG A 579 -17.39 -26.01 5.60
C ARG A 579 -18.59 -26.27 6.49
N LEU A 580 -19.70 -25.57 6.31
CA LEU A 580 -20.90 -25.78 7.14
C LEU A 580 -21.41 -27.23 7.13
N SER A 581 -21.17 -27.99 6.04
CA SER A 581 -21.51 -29.41 5.93
C SER A 581 -20.61 -30.37 6.71
N ASP A 582 -19.50 -29.89 7.29
CA ASP A 582 -18.61 -30.74 8.09
C ASP A 582 -19.22 -31.03 9.47
N ARG A 583 -19.50 -32.32 9.72
CA ARG A 583 -19.98 -32.81 11.01
C ARG A 583 -18.90 -32.60 12.09
N HIS A 584 -19.28 -31.98 13.19
CA HIS A 584 -18.41 -31.74 14.33
C HIS A 584 -19.19 -31.84 15.65
N ARG A 585 -18.46 -31.91 16.77
CA ARG A 585 -19.03 -31.86 18.11
C ARG A 585 -18.13 -31.06 19.04
N SER A 586 -18.77 -30.34 19.95
CA SER A 586 -18.13 -29.86 21.17
C SER A 586 -18.17 -30.97 22.23
N GLU A 587 -17.13 -31.03 23.06
CA GLU A 587 -17.10 -31.91 24.24
C GLU A 587 -17.32 -31.11 25.50
N ARG A 588 -17.73 -31.83 26.55
CA ARG A 588 -18.02 -31.25 27.85
C ARG A 588 -16.81 -30.53 28.42
N SER A 589 -17.05 -29.31 28.90
CA SER A 589 -16.08 -28.53 29.67
C SER A 589 -16.49 -28.45 31.14
N GLU A 590 -15.50 -28.47 32.03
CA GLU A 590 -15.66 -28.23 33.47
C GLU A 590 -15.65 -26.72 33.81
N SER A 591 -15.24 -25.88 32.85
CA SER A 591 -15.23 -24.43 32.93
C SER A 591 -16.21 -23.79 31.94
N GLN A 592 -16.53 -22.51 32.13
CA GLN A 592 -17.30 -21.76 31.15
C GLN A 592 -16.52 -21.68 29.83
N ARG A 593 -17.14 -22.14 28.74
CA ARG A 593 -16.53 -22.17 27.42
C ARG A 593 -17.09 -21.06 26.55
N CYS A 594 -16.25 -20.12 26.14
CA CYS A 594 -16.64 -19.02 25.25
C CYS A 594 -15.94 -19.15 23.89
N SER A 595 -16.74 -19.04 22.82
CA SER A 595 -16.30 -19.14 21.42
C SER A 595 -16.98 -18.05 20.59
N MET A 596 -16.25 -17.44 19.66
CA MET A 596 -16.83 -16.59 18.62
C MET A 596 -17.07 -17.45 17.37
N VAL A 597 -18.33 -17.58 16.95
CA VAL A 597 -18.76 -18.37 15.80
C VAL A 597 -19.14 -17.44 14.65
N LEU A 598 -18.50 -17.65 13.51
CA LEU A 598 -18.67 -16.88 12.29
C LEU A 598 -19.15 -17.79 11.16
N ILE A 599 -20.19 -17.36 10.46
CA ILE A 599 -20.70 -18.04 9.27
C ILE A 599 -20.55 -17.11 8.07
N PHE A 600 -19.88 -17.61 7.04
CA PHE A 600 -19.59 -16.89 5.82
C PHE A 600 -20.32 -17.47 4.62
N THR A 601 -20.52 -16.64 3.61
CA THR A 601 -21.18 -16.98 2.35
C THR A 601 -20.53 -16.24 1.18
N SER A 602 -20.55 -16.83 -0.02
CA SER A 602 -20.19 -16.14 -1.26
C SER A 602 -21.32 -15.27 -1.81
N ASN A 603 -22.55 -15.49 -1.35
CA ASN A 603 -23.75 -14.82 -1.83
C ASN A 603 -23.97 -13.49 -1.09
N ARG A 604 -23.78 -12.37 -1.79
CA ARG A 604 -23.95 -11.03 -1.23
C ARG A 604 -25.34 -10.76 -0.65
N LYS A 605 -26.40 -11.43 -1.15
CA LYS A 605 -27.77 -11.25 -0.64
C LYS A 605 -27.96 -11.78 0.79
N GLU A 606 -27.08 -12.66 1.23
CA GLU A 606 -27.11 -13.27 2.57
C GLU A 606 -26.16 -12.55 3.57
N ASP A 607 -25.54 -11.45 3.15
CA ASP A 607 -24.68 -10.64 4.02
C ASP A 607 -25.50 -9.98 5.15
N SER A 608 -25.01 -10.05 6.38
CA SER A 608 -25.72 -9.56 7.55
C SER A 608 -25.68 -8.02 7.61
N PRO A 609 -26.84 -7.33 7.60
CA PRO A 609 -26.85 -5.87 7.73
C PRO A 609 -26.35 -5.39 9.09
N ALA A 610 -26.35 -6.26 10.12
CA ALA A 610 -26.00 -5.91 11.49
C ALA A 610 -24.57 -5.35 11.64
N HIS A 611 -23.59 -5.87 10.90
CA HIS A 611 -22.22 -5.33 10.91
C HIS A 611 -22.16 -3.91 10.38
N ARG A 612 -22.87 -3.65 9.27
CA ARG A 612 -22.95 -2.33 8.65
C ARG A 612 -23.67 -1.34 9.58
N GLU A 613 -24.81 -1.73 10.14
CA GLU A 613 -25.58 -0.91 11.07
C GLU A 613 -24.79 -0.57 12.34
N ALA A 614 -24.10 -1.57 12.91
CA ALA A 614 -23.25 -1.38 14.09
C ALA A 614 -22.09 -0.43 13.80
N SER A 615 -21.44 -0.58 12.64
CA SER A 615 -20.35 0.32 12.21
C SER A 615 -20.84 1.75 11.98
N LEU A 616 -22.00 1.94 11.35
CA LEU A 616 -22.62 3.24 11.14
C LEU A 616 -23.00 3.91 12.48
N TYR A 617 -23.60 3.16 13.40
CA TYR A 617 -23.93 3.69 14.73
C TYR A 617 -22.68 4.13 15.50
N LEU A 618 -21.61 3.33 15.46
CA LEU A 618 -20.34 3.68 16.10
C LEU A 618 -19.65 4.89 15.44
N LEU A 619 -19.91 5.14 14.15
CA LEU A 619 -19.46 6.33 13.43
C LEU A 619 -20.25 7.56 13.88
N ASP A 620 -21.58 7.47 13.96
CA ASP A 620 -22.46 8.56 14.41
C ASP A 620 -22.23 8.93 15.89
N LEU A 621 -21.99 7.93 16.74
CA LEU A 621 -21.61 8.13 18.14
C LEU A 621 -20.29 8.91 18.26
N GLU A 622 -19.37 8.76 17.32
CA GLU A 622 -18.13 9.54 17.31
C GLU A 622 -18.33 10.95 16.73
N LYS A 623 -19.09 11.08 15.63
CA LYS A 623 -19.42 12.38 15.04
C LYS A 623 -20.08 13.31 16.05
N SER A 624 -21.05 12.81 16.82
CA SER A 624 -21.70 13.56 17.89
C SER A 624 -20.75 13.99 19.02
N ARG A 625 -19.64 13.28 19.25
CA ARG A 625 -18.58 13.71 20.19
C ARG A 625 -17.67 14.78 19.60
N LEU A 626 -17.53 14.82 18.28
CA LEU A 626 -16.69 15.77 17.53
C LEU A 626 -17.41 17.11 17.29
N GLU A 627 -18.74 17.11 17.14
CA GLU A 627 -19.57 18.32 16.98
C GLU A 627 -19.52 19.30 18.19
N VAL A 628 -18.86 18.92 19.29
CA VAL A 628 -18.66 19.80 20.47
C VAL A 628 -17.46 20.76 20.32
N LYS A 629 -16.68 20.72 19.23
CA LYS A 629 -15.60 21.71 18.98
C LYS A 629 -15.51 22.13 17.51
N GLU A 630 -16.25 23.18 17.13
CA GLU A 630 -15.90 23.99 15.95
C GLU A 630 -14.50 24.61 16.17
N VAL A 631 -13.58 24.41 15.21
CA VAL A 631 -12.22 24.94 15.28
C VAL A 631 -11.95 25.88 14.13
N ASN A 632 -11.61 27.11 14.48
CA ASN A 632 -11.07 28.13 13.60
C ASN A 632 -9.54 27.93 13.48
N ASN A 633 -9.07 27.29 12.39
CA ASN A 633 -7.67 26.84 12.24
C ASN A 633 -6.62 27.96 12.41
N THR A 634 -6.96 29.21 12.10
CA THR A 634 -6.05 30.37 12.21
C THR A 634 -5.82 30.83 13.67
N GLU A 635 -6.82 30.65 14.54
CA GLU A 635 -6.74 31.05 15.95
C GLU A 635 -6.03 29.99 16.80
N ASP A 636 -6.02 28.74 16.34
CA ASP A 636 -5.45 27.60 17.07
C ASP A 636 -3.94 27.42 16.87
N MET A 637 -3.39 27.69 15.69
CA MET A 637 -1.93 27.72 15.51
C MET A 637 -1.27 28.82 16.37
N LYS A 638 -1.97 29.94 16.58
CA LYS A 638 -1.52 31.01 17.48
C LYS A 638 -1.35 30.50 18.92
N LYS A 639 -2.24 29.63 19.42
CA LYS A 639 -2.12 29.05 20.76
C LYS A 639 -0.85 28.20 20.92
N PHE A 640 -0.47 27.44 19.90
CA PHE A 640 0.81 26.72 19.90
C PHE A 640 1.99 27.69 20.00
N TYR A 641 1.97 28.78 19.21
CA TYR A 641 3.01 29.79 19.29
C TYR A 641 3.05 30.51 20.64
N ASP A 642 1.90 30.84 21.22
CA ASP A 642 1.82 31.49 22.53
C ASP A 642 2.33 30.57 23.66
N ASN A 643 2.15 29.25 23.50
CA ASN A 643 2.70 28.22 24.40
C ASN A 643 4.18 27.87 24.13
N GLY A 644 4.85 28.59 23.22
CA GLY A 644 6.29 28.42 22.97
C GLY A 644 6.67 27.42 21.88
N VAL A 645 5.70 26.79 21.20
CA VAL A 645 5.98 25.90 20.06
C VAL A 645 6.44 26.71 18.86
N ARG A 646 7.46 26.24 18.14
CA ARG A 646 8.00 26.92 16.95
C ARG A 646 8.25 25.92 15.82
N ILE A 647 7.73 26.19 14.62
CA ILE A 647 8.12 25.46 13.41
C ILE A 647 9.56 25.86 13.07
N VAL A 648 10.46 24.88 13.05
CA VAL A 648 11.90 25.10 12.81
C VAL A 648 12.34 24.63 11.43
N MET A 649 11.58 23.73 10.80
CA MET A 649 11.78 23.28 9.43
C MET A 649 10.40 23.05 8.80
N GLY A 650 10.13 23.71 7.68
CA GLY A 650 8.89 23.55 6.92
C GLY A 650 9.17 23.05 5.51
N GLU A 651 8.28 23.39 4.57
CA GLU A 651 8.33 22.94 3.18
C GLU A 651 9.67 23.24 2.49
N LYS A 652 10.23 24.42 2.72
CA LYS A 652 11.49 24.87 2.09
C LYS A 652 12.69 24.09 2.60
N GLU A 653 12.77 23.89 3.92
CA GLU A 653 13.91 23.22 4.56
C GLU A 653 13.84 21.69 4.41
N LEU A 654 12.65 21.11 4.25
CA LEU A 654 12.44 19.67 4.14
C LEU A 654 12.15 19.17 2.72
N HIS A 655 12.16 20.08 1.74
CA HIS A 655 11.92 19.82 0.32
C HIS A 655 10.60 19.07 0.05
N SER A 656 9.57 19.33 0.86
CA SER A 656 8.25 18.70 0.74
C SER A 656 7.22 19.43 1.60
N ASN A 657 6.05 19.73 1.05
CA ASN A 657 4.91 20.28 1.79
C ASN A 657 4.22 19.24 2.70
N LYS A 658 4.66 17.97 2.65
CA LYS A 658 4.12 16.86 3.45
C LYS A 658 4.93 16.58 4.72
N ARG A 659 5.81 17.49 5.12
CA ARG A 659 6.76 17.31 6.24
C ARG A 659 6.91 18.60 7.04
N PHE A 660 7.14 18.47 8.35
CA PHE A 660 7.59 19.57 9.20
C PHE A 660 8.38 19.09 10.41
N ALA A 661 9.16 19.99 11.00
CA ALA A 661 9.71 19.83 12.33
C ALA A 661 9.40 21.04 13.19
N ALA A 662 9.03 20.79 14.44
CA ALA A 662 8.71 21.83 15.42
C ALA A 662 9.38 21.55 16.77
N ASP A 663 9.72 22.61 17.49
CA ASP A 663 10.33 22.55 18.81
C ASP A 663 9.38 23.08 19.89
N GLY A 664 9.58 22.64 21.14
CA GLY A 664 8.94 23.22 22.32
C GLY A 664 7.59 22.59 22.69
N LEU A 665 7.30 21.36 22.26
CA LEU A 665 6.00 20.71 22.56
C LEU A 665 5.88 20.27 24.02
N ILE A 666 6.98 19.85 24.64
CA ILE A 666 7.05 19.43 26.04
C ILE A 666 8.35 19.94 26.66
N THR A 667 8.36 20.07 27.99
CA THR A 667 9.52 20.56 28.75
C THR A 667 10.54 19.45 29.00
N GLU A 668 11.77 19.83 29.35
CA GLU A 668 12.83 18.89 29.76
C GLU A 668 12.40 17.99 30.93
N GLU A 669 11.65 18.54 31.88
CA GLU A 669 11.10 17.79 33.02
C GLU A 669 10.10 16.72 32.56
N GLN A 670 9.25 17.05 31.58
CA GLN A 670 8.29 16.12 30.99
C GLN A 670 8.98 15.04 30.16
N CYS A 671 10.00 15.41 29.38
CA CYS A 671 10.85 14.47 28.66
C CYS A 671 11.50 13.45 29.62
N GLN A 672 12.10 13.92 30.71
CA GLN A 672 12.73 13.05 31.70
C GLN A 672 11.71 12.14 32.39
N ALA A 673 10.50 12.64 32.69
CA ALA A 673 9.44 11.84 33.27
C ALA A 673 9.00 10.69 32.35
N LEU A 674 8.85 10.95 31.05
CA LEU A 674 8.53 9.90 30.06
C LEU A 674 9.68 8.89 29.91
N ILE A 675 10.94 9.35 29.91
CA ILE A 675 12.11 8.46 29.86
C ILE A 675 12.15 7.55 31.10
N ASN A 676 11.90 8.08 32.29
CA ASN A 676 11.87 7.30 33.53
C ASN A 676 10.72 6.27 33.50
N MET A 677 9.53 6.68 33.05
CA MET A 677 8.40 5.77 32.88
C MET A 677 8.74 4.61 31.93
N ASN A 678 9.46 4.88 30.83
CA ASN A 678 9.95 3.82 29.95
C ASN A 678 10.96 2.91 30.66
N GLN A 679 11.84 3.43 31.52
CA GLN A 679 12.81 2.59 32.25
C GLN A 679 12.12 1.65 33.23
N GLU A 680 11.00 2.07 33.84
CA GLU A 680 10.25 1.28 34.80
C GLU A 680 9.34 0.24 34.15
N GLY A 681 8.75 0.57 32.99
CA GLY A 681 7.66 -0.22 32.41
C GLY A 681 7.92 -0.90 31.07
N ALA A 682 8.98 -0.53 30.36
CA ALA A 682 9.20 -1.02 28.99
C ALA A 682 9.58 -2.50 28.93
N ILE A 683 9.18 -3.13 27.84
CA ILE A 683 9.54 -4.50 27.50
C ILE A 683 10.62 -4.45 26.41
N GLY A 684 11.70 -5.20 26.61
CA GLY A 684 12.75 -5.34 25.62
C GLY A 684 12.26 -6.09 24.38
N GLY A 685 12.40 -5.46 23.21
CA GLY A 685 11.92 -5.96 21.93
C GLY A 685 10.41 -5.85 21.73
N ASP A 686 9.73 -5.00 22.49
CA ASP A 686 8.30 -4.75 22.33
C ASP A 686 7.99 -4.26 20.91
N GLY A 687 6.98 -4.85 20.26
CA GLY A 687 6.71 -4.67 18.83
C GLY A 687 7.59 -5.46 17.85
N TYR A 688 8.51 -6.33 18.33
CA TYR A 688 9.36 -7.18 17.49
C TYR A 688 9.57 -8.59 18.09
N ASP A 689 8.51 -9.29 18.49
CA ASP A 689 8.57 -10.65 19.07
C ASP A 689 9.53 -10.79 20.27
N ARG A 690 9.67 -9.72 21.09
CA ARG A 690 10.64 -9.65 22.19
C ARG A 690 12.10 -9.78 21.75
N ARG A 691 12.40 -9.59 20.47
CA ARG A 691 13.78 -9.48 19.96
C ARG A 691 14.33 -8.12 20.37
N LYS A 692 15.17 -8.12 21.40
CA LYS A 692 15.82 -6.90 21.91
C LYS A 692 16.69 -6.21 20.87
N SER A 693 17.16 -6.92 19.86
CA SER A 693 18.04 -6.37 18.80
C SER A 693 17.45 -6.69 17.41
N PRO A 694 16.32 -6.07 17.04
CA PRO A 694 15.53 -6.51 15.89
C PRO A 694 16.13 -6.13 14.54
N HIS A 695 16.83 -4.99 14.48
CA HIS A 695 17.44 -4.47 13.23
C HIS A 695 18.95 -4.67 13.20
N THR A 696 19.59 -4.63 14.37
CA THR A 696 21.03 -4.69 14.52
C THR A 696 21.41 -5.27 15.88
N LYS A 697 22.50 -6.05 15.93
CA LYS A 697 23.04 -6.64 17.17
C LYS A 697 23.71 -5.62 18.10
N SER A 698 24.01 -4.41 17.61
CA SER A 698 24.73 -3.40 18.39
C SER A 698 23.80 -2.39 19.07
N GLU A 699 22.49 -2.56 18.96
CA GLU A 699 21.53 -1.74 19.67
C GLU A 699 20.50 -2.63 20.37
N THR A 700 20.05 -2.21 21.55
CA THR A 700 18.87 -2.79 22.19
C THR A 700 17.67 -1.87 22.04
N PHE A 701 16.51 -2.46 21.84
CA PHE A 701 15.22 -1.81 21.68
C PHE A 701 14.35 -2.13 22.88
N ASP A 702 13.82 -1.10 23.54
CA ASP A 702 12.82 -1.24 24.61
C ASP A 702 11.62 -0.36 24.25
N GLY A 703 10.42 -0.89 24.46
CA GLY A 703 9.18 -0.21 24.12
C GLY A 703 8.12 -0.29 25.22
N LEU A 704 7.28 0.74 25.30
CA LEU A 704 6.15 0.84 26.22
C LEU A 704 4.90 1.31 25.47
N THR A 705 3.89 0.45 25.40
CA THR A 705 2.57 0.75 24.83
C THR A 705 1.64 1.42 25.84
N ILE A 706 0.57 2.06 25.34
CA ILE A 706 -0.48 2.68 26.17
C ILE A 706 -1.20 1.65 27.05
N SER A 707 -1.52 0.48 26.50
CA SER A 707 -2.17 -0.61 27.24
C SER A 707 -1.29 -1.06 28.41
N ARG A 708 0.00 -1.31 28.15
CA ARG A 708 0.95 -1.72 29.19
C ARG A 708 1.17 -0.65 30.26
N ALA A 709 1.30 0.61 29.87
CA ALA A 709 1.40 1.72 30.82
C ALA A 709 0.18 1.78 31.75
N THR A 710 -1.01 1.53 31.20
CA THR A 710 -2.27 1.50 31.97
C THR A 710 -2.31 0.36 32.99
N GLU A 711 -1.89 -0.85 32.59
CA GLU A 711 -1.77 -1.97 33.52
C GLU A 711 -0.81 -1.65 34.69
N LEU A 712 0.33 -1.03 34.36
CA LEU A 712 1.35 -0.66 35.33
C LEU A 712 0.90 0.43 36.31
N VAL A 713 -0.03 1.29 35.90
CA VAL A 713 -0.72 2.22 36.81
C VAL A 713 -1.59 1.43 37.80
N HIS A 714 -2.33 0.43 37.32
CA HIS A 714 -3.21 -0.37 38.17
C HIS A 714 -2.45 -1.12 39.27
N VAL A 715 -1.27 -1.65 38.94
CA VAL A 715 -0.40 -2.34 39.92
C VAL A 715 0.52 -1.39 40.70
N GLY A 716 0.41 -0.07 40.49
CA GLY A 716 1.15 0.96 41.23
C GLY A 716 2.64 1.06 40.90
N VAL A 717 3.07 0.53 39.76
CA VAL A 717 4.46 0.63 39.27
C VAL A 717 4.68 1.98 38.59
N ILE A 718 3.78 2.38 37.71
CA ILE A 718 3.79 3.70 37.06
C ILE A 718 2.77 4.60 37.76
N SER A 719 3.11 5.88 37.95
CA SER A 719 2.16 6.84 38.54
C SER A 719 1.06 7.22 37.54
N LYS A 720 -0.13 7.51 38.07
CA LYS A 720 -1.26 8.06 37.29
C LYS A 720 -0.84 9.31 36.50
N GLN A 721 -0.03 10.18 37.11
CA GLN A 721 0.47 11.41 36.51
C GLN A 721 1.41 11.15 35.32
N ALA A 722 2.27 10.14 35.41
CA ALA A 722 3.15 9.76 34.30
C ALA A 722 2.38 9.19 33.11
N ALA A 723 1.39 8.34 33.37
CA ALA A 723 0.51 7.83 32.31
C ALA A 723 -0.37 8.93 31.69
N GLN A 724 -0.85 9.87 32.49
CA GLN A 724 -1.56 11.05 31.98
C GLN A 724 -0.65 11.92 31.11
N LEU A 725 0.60 12.16 31.52
CA LEU A 725 1.58 12.88 30.70
C LEU A 725 1.84 12.18 29.36
N PHE A 726 1.90 10.85 29.35
CA PHE A 726 2.06 10.07 28.11
C PHE A 726 0.89 10.30 27.14
N LEU A 727 -0.35 10.29 27.65
CA LEU A 727 -1.54 10.61 26.87
C LEU A 727 -1.54 12.08 26.41
N ASP A 728 -1.29 13.03 27.31
CA ASP A 728 -1.37 14.46 26.98
C ASP A 728 -0.29 14.88 25.98
N ALA A 729 0.95 14.42 26.14
CA ALA A 729 2.05 14.73 25.23
C ALA A 729 1.78 14.18 23.82
N SER A 730 1.25 12.96 23.72
CA SER A 730 0.87 12.38 22.42
C SER A 730 -0.31 13.13 21.79
N ASP A 731 -1.36 13.44 22.55
CA ASP A 731 -2.53 14.20 22.04
C ASP A 731 -2.13 15.61 21.58
N TYR A 732 -1.18 16.27 22.26
CA TYR A 732 -0.65 17.57 21.85
C TYR A 732 0.11 17.50 20.53
N GLY A 733 0.92 16.44 20.33
CA GLY A 733 1.58 16.16 19.06
C GLY A 733 0.58 15.94 17.92
N ARG A 734 -0.45 15.13 18.13
CA ARG A 734 -1.52 14.86 17.15
C ARG A 734 -2.21 16.14 16.71
N LEU A 735 -2.59 16.99 17.66
CA LEU A 735 -3.24 18.28 17.36
C LEU A 735 -2.34 19.19 16.54
N LEU A 736 -1.04 19.27 16.85
CA LEU A 736 -0.12 20.08 16.06
C LEU A 736 -0.02 19.59 14.62
N VAL A 737 0.06 18.27 14.40
CA VAL A 737 0.08 17.68 13.05
C VAL A 737 -1.20 18.00 12.29
N GLU A 738 -2.36 17.83 12.92
CA GLU A 738 -3.66 18.15 12.35
C GLU A 738 -3.78 19.62 11.93
N LYS A 739 -3.32 20.55 12.78
CA LYS A 739 -3.37 21.98 12.51
C LYS A 739 -2.31 22.46 11.52
N TYR A 740 -1.09 21.92 11.58
CA TYR A 740 -0.02 22.30 10.65
C TYR A 740 -0.39 21.95 9.20
N PHE A 741 -0.91 20.74 8.96
CA PHE A 741 -1.33 20.31 7.62
C PHE A 741 -2.72 20.80 7.22
N ASN A 742 -3.37 21.62 8.07
CA ASN A 742 -4.70 22.19 7.83
C ASN A 742 -5.74 21.12 7.42
N LEU A 743 -5.77 20.00 8.15
CA LEU A 743 -6.60 18.86 7.81
C LEU A 743 -8.08 19.17 8.03
N THR A 744 -8.92 18.73 7.09
CA THR A 744 -10.39 18.86 7.16
C THR A 744 -11.04 17.76 8.00
N GLN A 745 -10.31 16.67 8.26
CA GLN A 745 -10.74 15.56 9.10
C GLN A 745 -9.82 15.44 10.32
N PRO A 746 -10.36 15.09 11.51
CA PRO A 746 -9.55 14.88 12.69
C PRO A 746 -8.65 13.66 12.52
N LEU A 747 -7.44 13.73 13.09
CA LEU A 747 -6.56 12.57 13.17
C LEU A 747 -6.93 11.72 14.38
N HIS A 748 -6.96 10.39 14.21
CA HIS A 748 -7.06 9.42 15.29
C HIS A 748 -5.74 8.65 15.41
N PHE A 749 -5.36 8.23 16.61
CA PHE A 749 -4.19 7.35 16.76
C PHE A 749 -4.51 5.98 16.17
N ASP A 750 -3.69 5.48 15.26
CA ASP A 750 -3.64 4.05 14.89
C ASP A 750 -2.83 3.28 15.94
N TYR A 751 -1.68 3.84 16.35
CA TYR A 751 -0.79 3.26 17.34
C TYR A 751 0.09 4.32 18.01
N THR A 752 0.36 4.15 19.30
CA THR A 752 1.24 5.01 20.10
C THR A 752 2.30 4.16 20.79
N HIS A 753 3.59 4.49 20.59
CA HIS A 753 4.69 3.73 21.15
C HIS A 753 5.77 4.64 21.73
N LEU A 754 5.98 4.54 23.04
CA LEU A 754 7.15 5.13 23.69
C LEU A 754 8.32 4.17 23.53
N VAL A 755 9.38 4.59 22.86
CA VAL A 755 10.47 3.72 22.45
C VAL A 755 11.81 4.30 22.83
N CYS A 756 12.72 3.43 23.27
CA CYS A 756 14.11 3.79 23.46
C CYS A 756 15.04 2.77 22.81
N ARG A 757 16.12 3.29 22.20
CA ARG A 757 17.19 2.50 21.60
C ARG A 757 18.49 2.81 22.31
N THR A 758 19.20 1.78 22.75
CA THR A 758 20.44 1.93 23.52
C THR A 758 21.61 1.30 22.78
N ALA A 759 22.70 2.03 22.62
CA ALA A 759 23.92 1.50 22.04
C ALA A 759 24.53 0.41 22.94
N VAL A 760 24.87 -0.75 22.36
CA VAL A 760 25.57 -1.82 23.05
C VAL A 760 27.07 -1.51 23.06
N GLU A 761 27.68 -1.48 24.24
CA GLU A 761 29.11 -1.21 24.40
C GLU A 761 29.98 -2.24 23.64
N GLY A 762 31.07 -1.78 23.03
CA GLY A 762 32.03 -2.63 22.31
C GLY A 762 31.60 -3.11 20.92
N SER A 763 30.45 -2.68 20.43
CA SER A 763 29.87 -3.15 19.14
C SER A 763 29.69 -2.03 18.09
N GLN A 764 30.38 -0.90 18.29
CA GLN A 764 30.17 0.36 17.56
C GLN A 764 31.30 0.71 16.57
N GLU A 765 32.42 -0.02 16.60
CA GLU A 765 33.56 0.22 15.70
C GLU A 765 33.17 0.01 14.22
N ASP A 766 33.55 0.97 13.37
CA ASP A 766 33.36 0.97 11.90
C ASP A 766 31.93 0.71 11.37
N ARG A 767 30.94 0.96 12.22
CA ARG A 767 29.52 0.76 11.94
C ARG A 767 28.98 1.70 10.85
N GLN A 768 28.42 1.11 9.78
CA GLN A 768 27.79 1.83 8.64
C GLN A 768 26.30 1.50 8.44
N ASP A 769 25.76 0.52 9.18
CA ASP A 769 24.35 0.16 9.13
C ASP A 769 23.47 1.22 9.81
N LEU A 770 22.16 1.12 9.56
CA LEU A 770 21.16 2.02 10.11
C LEU A 770 20.55 1.42 11.38
N SER A 771 20.22 2.27 12.35
CA SER A 771 19.41 1.86 13.50
C SER A 771 18.03 1.42 13.04
N HIS A 772 17.44 2.17 12.10
CA HIS A 772 16.21 1.80 11.42
C HIS A 772 16.40 1.93 9.91
N PRO A 773 16.16 0.87 9.11
CA PRO A 773 16.28 0.94 7.66
C PRO A 773 15.29 1.95 7.06
N VAL A 774 15.59 2.38 5.83
CA VAL A 774 14.70 3.26 5.06
C VAL A 774 13.40 2.54 4.74
N HIS A 775 12.28 3.16 5.07
CA HIS A 775 10.93 2.62 4.89
C HIS A 775 9.89 3.75 4.81
N GLY A 776 8.68 3.42 4.34
CA GLY A 776 7.47 4.21 4.56
C GLY A 776 6.58 3.49 5.59
N ASP A 777 5.79 4.25 6.35
CA ASP A 777 4.95 3.70 7.43
C ASP A 777 3.68 3.01 6.91
N ASN A 778 3.20 3.41 5.72
CA ASN A 778 1.94 2.92 5.15
C ASN A 778 2.10 2.23 3.78
N CYS A 779 3.34 2.03 3.31
CA CYS A 779 3.62 1.51 1.98
C CYS A 779 4.84 0.59 1.97
N GLU A 780 4.92 -0.27 0.94
CA GLU A 780 6.06 -1.16 0.72
C GLU A 780 7.04 -0.47 -0.24
N LEU A 781 8.28 -0.26 0.20
CA LEU A 781 9.34 0.31 -0.63
C LEU A 781 9.94 -0.75 -1.55
N LEU A 782 9.71 -0.61 -2.86
CA LEU A 782 10.22 -1.51 -3.89
C LEU A 782 11.67 -1.19 -4.27
N THR A 783 12.28 -2.07 -5.06
CA THR A 783 13.67 -1.93 -5.52
C THR A 783 13.89 -0.76 -6.48
N ASP A 784 12.86 -0.36 -7.21
CA ASP A 784 12.82 0.83 -8.06
C ASP A 784 12.69 2.15 -7.26
N GLY A 785 12.46 2.06 -5.95
CA GLY A 785 12.29 3.22 -5.06
C GLY A 785 10.87 3.77 -4.96
N SER A 786 9.88 3.13 -5.61
CA SER A 786 8.46 3.41 -5.42
C SER A 786 7.96 2.87 -4.07
N CYS A 787 6.96 3.53 -3.50
CA CYS A 787 6.33 3.11 -2.24
C CYS A 787 4.84 2.83 -2.47
N ILE A 788 4.47 1.56 -2.54
CA ILE A 788 3.10 1.14 -2.89
C ILE A 788 2.29 0.87 -1.62
N ARG A 789 1.13 1.54 -1.47
CA ARG A 789 0.17 1.25 -0.39
C ARG A 789 -0.53 -0.08 -0.66
N ARG A 790 0.07 -1.17 -0.16
CA ARG A 790 -0.55 -2.50 -0.14
C ARG A 790 -0.15 -3.26 1.12
N PHE A 791 -0.96 -4.25 1.48
CA PHE A 791 -0.63 -5.18 2.55
C PHE A 791 0.68 -5.93 2.21
N PRO A 792 1.61 -6.17 3.17
CA PRO A 792 1.47 -6.13 4.63
C PRO A 792 1.62 -4.75 5.30
N SER A 793 1.88 -3.67 4.54
CA SER A 793 2.07 -2.35 5.16
C SER A 793 0.79 -1.84 5.82
N TYR A 794 0.93 -0.98 6.83
CA TYR A 794 -0.19 -0.36 7.54
C TYR A 794 -0.86 0.72 6.68
N VAL A 795 -1.51 0.28 5.60
CA VAL A 795 -2.10 1.15 4.57
C VAL A 795 -3.13 2.13 5.12
N GLN A 796 -3.70 1.88 6.30
CA GLN A 796 -4.64 2.78 6.98
C GLN A 796 -3.99 4.04 7.58
N ARG A 797 -2.66 4.09 7.70
CA ARG A 797 -1.97 5.23 8.29
C ARG A 797 -1.86 6.36 7.26
N ASP A 798 -2.30 7.55 7.64
CA ASP A 798 -2.30 8.73 6.76
C ASP A 798 -1.17 9.69 7.13
N TYR A 799 -0.94 9.89 8.43
CA TYR A 799 0.13 10.74 8.96
C TYR A 799 0.88 10.03 10.07
N SER A 800 2.12 10.42 10.27
CA SER A 800 2.99 9.92 11.31
C SER A 800 3.74 11.06 11.97
N SER A 801 4.12 10.86 13.22
CA SER A 801 4.99 11.80 13.90
C SER A 801 5.86 11.15 14.96
N ILE A 802 7.03 11.73 15.17
CA ILE A 802 8.00 11.27 16.16
C ILE A 802 8.38 12.47 17.02
N MET A 803 8.10 12.39 18.32
CA MET A 803 8.50 13.39 19.31
C MET A 803 9.73 12.88 20.09
N TYR A 804 10.83 13.61 20.01
CA TYR A 804 12.08 13.25 20.66
C TYR A 804 12.11 13.70 22.12
N LEU A 805 12.71 12.85 22.98
CA LEU A 805 12.73 13.08 24.42
C LEU A 805 14.11 13.51 24.93
N ASN A 806 15.17 13.35 24.14
CA ASN A 806 16.53 13.67 24.58
C ASN A 806 17.49 13.88 23.40
N ASP A 807 18.69 14.40 23.69
CA ASP A 807 19.81 14.61 22.76
C ASP A 807 21.18 14.21 23.34
N ASP A 808 21.23 13.58 24.52
CA ASP A 808 22.44 13.12 25.21
C ASP A 808 22.95 11.76 24.67
N PHE A 809 23.03 11.64 23.34
CA PHE A 809 23.55 10.47 22.64
C PHE A 809 24.34 10.86 21.38
N GLU A 810 25.16 9.95 20.86
CA GLU A 810 25.94 10.14 19.64
C GLU A 810 25.34 9.32 18.48
N GLY A 811 25.19 9.93 17.30
CA GLY A 811 24.50 9.34 16.15
C GLY A 811 22.98 9.45 16.26
N GLY A 812 22.24 8.46 15.75
CA GLY A 812 20.79 8.38 15.92
C GLY A 812 19.97 9.44 15.17
N GLU A 813 20.57 10.15 14.21
CA GLU A 813 19.89 11.16 13.42
C GLU A 813 18.75 10.55 12.61
N PHE A 814 17.59 11.20 12.64
CA PHE A 814 16.48 10.88 11.73
C PHE A 814 16.75 11.54 10.38
N PHE A 815 16.38 10.87 9.30
CA PHE A 815 16.48 11.47 7.97
C PHE A 815 15.34 11.04 7.08
N PHE A 816 14.90 11.96 6.22
CA PHE A 816 14.07 11.62 5.07
C PHE A 816 14.97 11.09 3.94
N ALA A 817 14.43 10.21 3.10
CA ALA A 817 15.18 9.49 2.09
C ALA A 817 14.54 9.59 0.70
N HIS A 818 15.38 9.46 -0.34
CA HIS A 818 14.92 9.21 -1.70
C HIS A 818 14.50 7.74 -1.89
N GLY A 819 13.84 7.45 -3.00
CA GLY A 819 13.45 6.07 -3.37
C GLY A 819 14.64 5.11 -3.43
N ASN A 820 15.82 5.57 -3.84
CA ASN A 820 17.07 4.81 -3.84
C ASN A 820 17.71 4.63 -2.44
N LYS A 821 16.98 4.99 -1.36
CA LYS A 821 17.40 4.90 0.05
C LYS A 821 18.53 5.84 0.46
N SER A 822 18.96 6.77 -0.40
CA SER A 822 19.90 7.82 0.00
C SER A 822 19.21 8.87 0.87
N ALA A 823 19.95 9.45 1.82
CA ALA A 823 19.40 10.47 2.70
C ALA A 823 19.25 11.81 1.98
N GLN A 824 18.07 12.42 2.08
CA GLN A 824 17.74 13.76 1.60
C GLN A 824 18.15 14.84 2.60
N MET A 825 17.67 14.70 3.83
CA MET A 825 17.77 15.71 4.86
C MET A 825 17.82 15.06 6.23
N TYR A 826 18.64 15.62 7.13
CA TYR A 826 18.82 15.12 8.49
C TYR A 826 18.14 16.03 9.50
N ILE A 827 17.52 15.40 10.51
CA ILE A 827 16.91 16.07 11.64
C ILE A 827 17.57 15.54 12.90
N LYS A 828 18.25 16.45 13.62
CA LYS A 828 18.86 16.13 14.90
C LYS A 828 17.77 16.04 15.99
N PRO A 829 17.65 14.90 16.69
CA PRO A 829 16.75 14.76 17.84
C PRO A 829 17.13 15.70 18.99
N LYS A 830 16.12 16.15 19.74
CA LYS A 830 16.25 16.84 21.03
C LYS A 830 14.94 16.82 21.79
N CYS A 831 14.97 17.01 23.11
CA CYS A 831 13.74 17.05 23.91
C CYS A 831 12.72 18.05 23.34
N GLY A 832 11.47 17.62 23.24
CA GLY A 832 10.34 18.43 22.80
C GLY A 832 10.32 18.76 21.31
N ARG A 833 11.27 18.23 20.51
CA ARG A 833 11.22 18.32 19.04
C ARG A 833 10.31 17.24 18.49
N ILE A 834 9.34 17.62 17.67
CA ILE A 834 8.49 16.71 16.90
C ILE A 834 8.82 16.83 15.42
N VAL A 835 8.77 15.70 14.72
CA VAL A 835 8.76 15.64 13.25
C VAL A 835 7.43 15.05 12.85
N GLY A 836 6.65 15.76 12.03
CA GLY A 836 5.36 15.30 11.52
C GLY A 836 5.39 15.20 10.00
N PHE A 837 4.84 14.11 9.45
CA PHE A 837 4.91 13.83 8.02
C PHE A 837 3.76 12.95 7.54
N ASN A 838 3.47 12.96 6.24
CA ASN A 838 2.59 11.97 5.62
C ASN A 838 3.23 10.57 5.71
N SER A 839 2.47 9.54 6.07
CA SER A 839 3.01 8.20 6.35
C SER A 839 3.70 7.50 5.17
N ALA A 840 3.54 8.00 3.94
CA ALA A 840 4.25 7.49 2.76
C ALA A 840 5.67 8.08 2.60
N GLU A 841 6.04 9.11 3.37
CA GLU A 841 7.35 9.75 3.27
C GLU A 841 8.46 8.80 3.76
N LEU A 842 9.37 8.45 2.84
CA LEU A 842 10.47 7.54 3.14
C LEU A 842 11.44 8.14 4.14
N HIS A 843 11.77 7.38 5.18
CA HIS A 843 12.65 7.85 6.23
C HIS A 843 13.42 6.71 6.90
N GLY A 844 14.49 7.06 7.60
CA GLY A 844 15.35 6.14 8.33
C GLY A 844 16.02 6.79 9.54
N VAL A 845 16.76 5.99 10.30
CA VAL A 845 17.49 6.45 11.49
C VAL A 845 18.92 5.95 11.44
N LYS A 846 19.89 6.86 11.55
CA LYS A 846 21.32 6.51 11.66
C LYS A 846 21.60 5.70 12.92
N ALA A 847 22.68 4.93 12.91
CA ALA A 847 23.09 4.15 14.07
C ALA A 847 23.24 5.02 15.33
N VAL A 848 22.76 4.52 16.46
CA VAL A 848 23.06 5.11 17.78
C VAL A 848 24.41 4.56 18.22
N LYS A 849 25.43 5.42 18.20
CA LYS A 849 26.82 5.03 18.48
C LYS A 849 27.15 5.03 19.96
N LYS A 850 26.45 5.83 20.76
CA LYS A 850 26.67 5.93 22.21
C LYS A 850 25.42 6.49 22.89
N GLY A 851 25.15 6.01 24.10
CA GLY A 851 24.02 6.49 24.89
C GLY A 851 22.70 5.84 24.50
N LYS A 852 21.61 6.49 24.89
CA LYS A 852 20.23 6.00 24.71
C LYS A 852 19.41 7.06 24.01
N ARG A 853 18.77 6.72 22.90
CA ARG A 853 17.85 7.59 22.15
C ARG A 853 16.41 7.22 22.47
N CYS A 854 15.65 8.14 23.05
CA CYS A 854 14.24 7.92 23.37
C CYS A 854 13.32 8.84 22.54
N ALA A 855 12.20 8.28 22.09
CA ALA A 855 11.22 8.99 21.30
C ALA A 855 9.82 8.43 21.55
N LEU A 856 8.83 9.28 21.36
CA LEU A 856 7.43 8.93 21.30
C LEU A 856 7.01 8.87 19.83
N ALA A 857 6.85 7.66 19.31
CA ALA A 857 6.40 7.40 17.94
C ALA A 857 4.87 7.27 17.90
N MET A 858 4.24 7.99 16.99
CA MET A 858 2.79 8.09 16.87
C MET A 858 2.38 7.97 15.41
N TRP A 859 1.44 7.08 15.14
CA TRP A 859 0.87 6.89 13.82
C TRP A 859 -0.60 7.25 13.86
N TYR A 860 -1.06 7.95 12.82
CA TYR A 860 -2.40 8.50 12.73
C TYR A 860 -3.16 7.98 11.52
N THR A 861 -4.47 7.90 11.67
CA THR A 861 -5.43 7.53 10.63
C THR A 861 -6.60 8.52 10.66
N MET A 862 -7.14 8.84 9.49
CA MET A 862 -8.43 9.51 9.35
C MET A 862 -9.59 8.52 9.41
N ASP A 863 -9.32 7.21 9.28
CA ASP A 863 -10.33 6.16 9.40
C ASP A 863 -10.54 5.74 10.86
N LEU A 864 -11.71 6.10 11.39
CA LEU A 864 -12.15 5.75 12.73
C LEU A 864 -12.16 4.24 13.01
N ASN A 865 -12.25 3.40 11.99
CA ASN A 865 -12.21 1.95 12.15
C ASN A 865 -10.85 1.46 12.64
N PHE A 866 -9.79 2.24 12.51
CA PHE A 866 -8.43 1.86 12.91
C PHE A 866 -7.94 2.57 14.19
N LYS A 867 -8.82 3.32 14.89
CA LYS A 867 -8.43 4.01 16.13
C LYS A 867 -7.88 3.06 17.22
N GLU A 868 -6.87 3.51 17.96
CA GLU A 868 -6.19 2.80 19.05
C GLU A 868 -7.13 2.63 20.25
N LEU A 869 -7.72 1.43 20.40
CA LEU A 869 -8.70 1.16 21.47
C LEU A 869 -8.06 1.22 22.87
N ALA A 870 -6.80 0.81 22.99
CA ALA A 870 -6.03 0.87 24.25
C ALA A 870 -6.03 2.28 24.86
N ARG A 871 -6.11 3.32 24.04
CA ARG A 871 -6.15 4.71 24.48
C ARG A 871 -7.48 5.09 25.11
N ILE A 872 -8.59 4.54 24.58
CA ILE A 872 -9.94 4.76 25.12
C ILE A 872 -10.03 4.11 26.50
N GLU A 873 -9.50 2.89 26.59
CA GLU A 873 -9.43 2.13 27.84
C GLU A 873 -8.55 2.83 28.88
N ALA A 874 -7.36 3.30 28.48
CA ALA A 874 -6.45 4.04 29.34
C ALA A 874 -7.11 5.26 29.98
N LYS A 875 -7.82 6.09 29.19
CA LYS A 875 -8.54 7.26 29.69
C LYS A 875 -9.60 6.88 30.74
N LYS A 876 -10.41 5.85 30.45
CA LYS A 876 -11.43 5.34 31.41
C LYS A 876 -10.80 4.82 32.70
N MET A 877 -9.67 4.12 32.62
CA MET A 877 -9.01 3.53 33.78
C MET A 877 -8.32 4.57 34.65
N ILE A 878 -7.55 5.48 34.04
CA ILE A 878 -6.80 6.52 34.75
C ILE A 878 -7.76 7.38 35.60
N ASP A 879 -8.94 7.72 35.08
CA ASP A 879 -9.96 8.47 35.81
C ASP A 879 -10.50 7.71 37.05
N LYS A 880 -10.54 6.37 36.99
CA LYS A 880 -11.04 5.51 38.09
C LYS A 880 -9.98 5.23 39.16
N VAL A 881 -8.70 5.50 38.90
CA VAL A 881 -7.61 5.31 39.87
C VAL A 881 -7.56 6.51 40.84
N PRO A 882 -7.72 6.31 42.17
CA PRO A 882 -7.57 7.38 43.16
C PRO A 882 -6.15 7.95 43.16
N ASP A 883 -5.99 9.25 43.39
CA ASP A 883 -4.67 9.91 43.37
C ASP A 883 -3.71 9.39 44.47
N ASP A 884 -4.22 8.64 45.44
CA ASP A 884 -3.54 8.19 46.67
C ASP A 884 -2.91 6.76 46.61
N VAL A 885 -2.80 6.11 45.44
CA VAL A 885 -2.21 4.74 45.36
C VAL A 885 -0.74 4.69 45.81
N HIS A 886 -0.07 5.82 46.02
CA HIS A 886 1.35 5.89 46.37
C HIS A 886 1.71 5.64 47.85
N ARG A 887 0.87 4.94 48.65
CA ARG A 887 1.16 4.71 50.08
C ARG A 887 1.40 3.29 50.58
N ASN A 888 1.31 2.24 49.77
CA ASN A 888 1.40 0.86 50.32
C ASN A 888 2.63 0.01 49.90
N LEU A 889 3.66 0.59 49.29
CA LEU A 889 4.92 -0.14 49.03
C LEU A 889 6.16 0.40 49.78
N LYS A 890 6.05 1.52 50.51
CA LYS A 890 7.17 2.06 51.33
C LYS A 890 7.18 1.62 52.79
N THR A 891 6.16 0.93 53.30
CA THR A 891 6.09 0.49 54.71
C THR A 891 6.63 -0.91 55.00
N LYS A 892 7.18 -1.62 54.00
CA LYS A 892 7.90 -2.90 54.20
C LYS A 892 9.43 -2.81 54.15
N SER A 893 10.03 -1.67 53.81
CA SER A 893 11.51 -1.51 53.79
C SER A 893 12.12 -0.76 54.97
N GLU A 894 11.33 -0.19 55.89
CA GLU A 894 11.85 0.58 57.04
C GLU A 894 11.70 -0.10 58.41
N LYS A 895 11.37 -1.41 58.44
CA LYS A 895 11.32 -2.20 59.69
C LYS A 895 12.43 -3.26 59.86
N SER A 896 13.51 -3.21 59.07
CA SER A 896 14.68 -4.10 59.28
C SER A 896 16.03 -3.42 59.53
N THR A 897 16.08 -2.09 59.67
CA THR A 897 17.35 -1.34 59.90
C THR A 897 17.57 -0.81 61.32
N LYS A 898 16.93 -1.41 62.33
CA LYS A 898 17.35 -1.28 63.72
C LYS A 898 17.10 -2.58 64.48
N GLU A 899 18.01 -3.53 64.34
CA GLU A 899 18.53 -4.39 65.41
C GLU A 899 19.35 -5.52 64.79
N LYS A 900 20.67 -5.38 64.82
CA LYS A 900 21.59 -6.39 65.36
C LYS A 900 23.04 -5.95 65.10
N LYS A 901 23.64 -5.36 66.13
CA LYS A 901 25.07 -5.46 66.38
C LYS A 901 25.34 -6.88 66.92
N ILE A 902 26.18 -7.61 66.18
CA ILE A 902 27.35 -8.35 66.67
C ILE A 902 27.12 -9.63 67.50
N ASN A 903 27.76 -10.69 66.97
CA ASN A 903 28.35 -11.90 67.58
C ASN A 903 27.41 -13.00 68.05
N SER A 904 27.81 -14.27 68.05
CA SER A 904 28.78 -15.10 67.31
C SER A 904 28.59 -16.50 67.91
N ASP A 905 29.04 -17.53 67.20
CA ASP A 905 29.41 -18.85 67.73
C ASP A 905 28.35 -19.98 67.72
N GLU A 906 28.71 -21.00 66.92
CA GLU A 906 28.76 -22.44 67.22
C GLU A 906 27.44 -23.15 67.60
N GLU A 907 26.85 -23.93 66.70
CA GLU A 907 27.14 -25.34 66.39
C GLU A 907 26.20 -26.34 67.11
N ASN A 908 25.76 -27.33 66.32
CA ASN A 908 25.28 -28.67 66.72
C ASN A 908 23.80 -28.92 67.10
N ASN A 909 23.15 -29.59 66.13
CA ASN A 909 22.38 -30.85 66.27
C ASN A 909 21.16 -30.86 67.21
N ILE A 910 19.97 -31.13 66.64
CA ILE A 910 19.35 -32.47 66.65
C ILE A 910 18.14 -32.48 65.71
N LYS A 911 18.03 -33.63 65.02
CA LYS A 911 17.06 -34.02 64.01
C LYS A 911 15.68 -34.34 64.59
N ASN A 912 14.71 -34.16 63.70
CA ASN A 912 13.48 -34.94 63.48
C ASN A 912 12.31 -34.81 64.48
N GLU A 913 11.31 -34.03 64.05
CA GLU A 913 9.91 -34.44 63.82
C GLU A 913 9.36 -33.48 62.74
N GLN A 914 9.32 -33.89 61.48
CA GLN A 914 8.15 -34.48 60.79
C GLN A 914 6.97 -33.53 60.53
N ASN A 915 6.71 -33.39 59.22
CA ASN A 915 5.49 -33.00 58.51
C ASN A 915 5.18 -31.51 58.21
N SER A 916 5.61 -31.16 57.00
CA SER A 916 4.80 -30.74 55.83
C SER A 916 4.48 -29.26 55.62
N HIS A 917 4.97 -28.82 54.44
CA HIS A 917 4.62 -27.65 53.63
C HIS A 917 5.44 -26.38 53.81
N ILE A 918 5.76 -25.74 52.66
CA ILE A 918 6.78 -24.71 52.32
C ILE A 918 8.08 -25.38 51.81
N ASP A 919 8.61 -25.21 50.59
CA ASP A 919 8.47 -24.21 49.50
C ASP A 919 8.91 -24.85 48.16
N GLU A 920 8.54 -24.26 47.01
CA GLU A 920 9.48 -24.21 45.87
C GLU A 920 9.28 -22.94 45.01
N PHE A 921 10.03 -21.91 45.40
CA PHE A 921 10.71 -20.98 44.48
C PHE A 921 11.95 -21.71 43.94
N ASP A 922 12.43 -21.34 42.74
CA ASP A 922 13.82 -21.50 42.26
C ASP A 922 14.17 -22.73 41.37
N ILE A 923 13.82 -22.72 40.08
CA ILE A 923 14.58 -23.43 39.02
C ILE A 923 14.64 -22.61 37.72
N THR A 924 15.40 -21.51 37.73
CA THR A 924 16.02 -20.91 36.52
C THR A 924 17.49 -20.61 36.79
N LYS A 925 18.19 -21.62 37.27
CA LYS A 925 19.66 -21.73 37.22
C LYS A 925 20.10 -23.19 37.21
N LYS A 926 19.48 -23.99 36.32
CA LYS A 926 19.89 -25.38 36.01
C LYS A 926 19.28 -25.95 34.72
N THR A 927 19.06 -25.12 33.71
CA THR A 927 18.65 -25.54 32.36
C THR A 927 19.68 -25.20 31.28
N GLU A 928 20.81 -24.58 31.63
CA GLU A 928 21.99 -24.40 30.77
C GLU A 928 23.09 -25.47 30.98
N GLU A 929 22.91 -26.43 31.89
CA GLU A 929 23.84 -27.57 32.07
C GLU A 929 23.20 -28.96 31.84
N SER A 930 21.94 -29.01 31.40
CA SER A 930 21.25 -30.25 30.99
C SER A 930 20.86 -30.32 29.51
N LEU A 931 20.91 -29.20 28.76
CA LEU A 931 20.72 -29.20 27.29
C LEU A 931 22.01 -29.49 26.51
N ILE A 932 23.18 -29.54 27.18
CA ILE A 932 24.47 -29.92 26.57
C ILE A 932 24.73 -31.45 26.64
N LYS A 933 23.87 -32.22 27.32
CA LYS A 933 24.03 -33.69 27.45
C LYS A 933 23.04 -34.54 26.65
N ASP A 934 21.98 -33.96 26.08
CA ASP A 934 21.08 -34.67 25.16
C ASP A 934 21.31 -34.31 23.68
N GLU A 935 22.00 -33.21 23.36
CA GLU A 935 22.55 -32.96 22.01
C GLU A 935 23.85 -33.74 21.71
N GLN A 936 24.51 -34.31 22.73
CA GLN A 936 25.64 -35.24 22.54
C GLN A 936 25.22 -36.71 22.44
N LYS A 937 23.96 -37.06 22.74
CA LYS A 937 23.45 -38.45 22.64
C LYS A 937 22.66 -38.74 21.35
N ASN A 938 22.24 -37.69 20.62
CA ASN A 938 21.62 -37.80 19.29
C ASN A 938 22.60 -37.51 18.12
N LYS A 939 23.87 -37.16 18.42
CA LYS A 939 24.97 -37.11 17.42
C LYS A 939 25.77 -38.42 17.30
N GLU A 940 25.56 -39.40 18.18
CA GLU A 940 26.17 -40.74 18.10
C GLU A 940 25.22 -41.83 17.55
N LYS A 941 23.95 -41.50 17.26
CA LYS A 941 22.99 -42.41 16.61
C LYS A 941 22.77 -42.17 15.11
N SER A 942 23.22 -41.04 14.56
CA SER A 942 23.22 -40.76 13.12
C SER A 942 24.57 -41.00 12.43
N VAL A 943 25.59 -41.43 13.18
CA VAL A 943 26.93 -41.78 12.65
C VAL A 943 27.13 -43.31 12.52
N ASN A 944 26.20 -44.12 13.03
CA ASN A 944 26.25 -45.59 12.93
C ASN A 944 25.24 -46.22 11.94
N GLU A 945 24.43 -45.43 11.22
CA GLU A 945 23.61 -45.92 10.10
C GLU A 945 24.17 -45.56 8.71
N VAL A 946 25.32 -44.88 8.64
CA VAL A 946 26.07 -44.60 7.39
C VAL A 946 27.33 -45.48 7.26
N LYS A 947 27.55 -46.46 8.17
CA LYS A 947 28.68 -47.41 8.12
C LYS A 947 28.29 -48.88 8.16
N GLN A 948 27.08 -49.20 7.73
CA GLN A 948 26.65 -50.59 7.55
C GLN A 948 25.73 -50.73 6.34
N LYS A 949 26.19 -50.26 5.17
CA LYS A 949 25.64 -50.62 3.85
C LYS A 949 26.60 -50.25 2.70
N GLU A 950 27.88 -50.56 2.87
CA GLU A 950 28.78 -50.85 1.75
C GLU A 950 29.68 -52.01 2.18
N GLY A 951 29.52 -53.15 1.50
CA GLY A 951 30.23 -54.39 1.80
C GLY A 951 29.33 -55.61 1.57
N ASP A 952 29.06 -55.89 0.29
CA ASP A 952 28.88 -57.23 -0.30
C ASP A 952 27.79 -57.27 -1.39
N ALA A 953 28.19 -56.85 -2.60
CA ALA A 953 27.90 -57.58 -3.85
C ALA A 953 28.70 -56.96 -5.00
N LEU A 954 29.96 -57.38 -5.10
CA LEU A 954 30.73 -57.38 -6.34
C LEU A 954 30.24 -58.51 -7.26
N THR A 955 30.58 -58.38 -8.54
CA THR A 955 30.40 -59.27 -9.72
C THR A 955 29.14 -58.97 -10.54
N GLU A 956 29.18 -58.63 -11.83
CA GLU A 956 30.21 -58.84 -12.86
C GLU A 956 30.03 -57.87 -14.06
N LYS A 957 31.15 -57.33 -14.56
CA LYS A 957 31.50 -57.01 -15.98
C LYS A 957 30.58 -56.06 -16.80
N GLY A 958 31.06 -54.97 -17.40
CA GLY A 958 32.40 -54.44 -17.56
C GLY A 958 32.49 -53.46 -18.74
N GLN A 959 33.60 -52.69 -18.76
CA GLN A 959 34.24 -52.00 -19.91
C GLN A 959 33.60 -50.67 -20.39
N ASN A 960 34.31 -49.56 -20.65
CA ASN A 960 35.73 -49.18 -20.48
C ASN A 960 35.91 -47.69 -20.85
N LEU A 961 36.76 -46.97 -20.08
CA LEU A 961 37.76 -45.93 -20.49
C LEU A 961 37.25 -44.56 -21.02
N THR A 962 37.81 -43.37 -20.71
CA THR A 962 39.05 -42.93 -20.03
C THR A 962 39.02 -41.43 -19.72
N GLU A 963 39.87 -41.03 -18.76
CA GLU A 963 40.25 -39.67 -18.32
C GLU A 963 40.99 -38.84 -19.40
N ASP A 964 40.99 -37.50 -19.28
CA ASP A 964 42.23 -36.71 -19.14
C ASP A 964 41.97 -35.19 -18.98
N ASP A 965 42.72 -34.61 -18.03
CA ASP A 965 42.96 -33.17 -17.82
C ASP A 965 43.48 -32.45 -19.09
N TYR A 966 43.33 -31.12 -19.18
CA TYR A 966 44.42 -30.18 -19.49
C TYR A 966 43.90 -28.72 -19.59
N SER A 967 44.46 -27.87 -18.73
CA SER A 967 44.55 -26.41 -18.91
C SER A 967 45.39 -26.03 -20.14
N HIS A 968 45.05 -24.97 -20.89
CA HIS A 968 46.04 -24.05 -21.47
C HIS A 968 45.46 -22.77 -22.15
N LYS A 969 46.04 -21.63 -21.75
CA LYS A 969 46.50 -20.47 -22.55
C LYS A 969 45.49 -19.47 -23.15
N GLU A 970 45.32 -18.38 -22.40
CA GLU A 970 45.65 -16.97 -22.72
C GLU A 970 46.31 -16.59 -24.09
N VAL A 971 45.89 -15.42 -24.62
CA VAL A 971 46.67 -14.37 -25.34
C VAL A 971 46.35 -14.07 -26.85
N THR A 972 45.52 -13.02 -27.01
CA THR A 972 45.60 -11.78 -27.84
C THR A 972 45.32 -11.72 -29.35
N ASP A 973 44.38 -10.82 -29.67
CA ASP A 973 44.35 -9.69 -30.61
C ASP A 973 44.97 -9.81 -32.02
N ILE A 974 44.18 -9.40 -33.04
CA ILE A 974 44.29 -8.11 -33.74
C ILE A 974 43.35 -8.10 -34.99
N HIS A 975 42.53 -7.04 -35.07
CA HIS A 975 42.03 -6.32 -36.28
C HIS A 975 40.64 -6.55 -36.92
N GLN A 976 40.01 -5.39 -37.11
CA GLN A 976 39.10 -4.92 -38.18
C GLN A 976 37.62 -5.27 -38.03
N LYS A 977 36.80 -4.29 -37.60
CA LYS A 977 36.09 -3.29 -38.45
C LYS A 977 35.04 -3.93 -39.38
N GLY A 978 33.78 -3.74 -39.00
CA GLY A 978 32.83 -2.97 -39.79
C GLY A 978 32.03 -3.68 -40.88
N GLN A 979 30.72 -3.46 -40.79
CA GLN A 979 29.75 -3.23 -41.87
C GLN A 979 28.73 -4.34 -42.21
N ASN A 980 27.49 -3.84 -42.35
CA ASN A 980 26.28 -4.33 -43.01
C ASN A 980 25.36 -5.22 -42.14
N LEU A 981 24.19 -4.80 -41.62
CA LEU A 981 23.22 -3.76 -42.06
C LEU A 981 22.95 -3.81 -43.57
N ASN A 982 22.08 -4.73 -43.99
CA ASN A 982 21.22 -4.61 -45.19
C ASN A 982 20.44 -5.92 -45.45
N GLU A 983 19.35 -6.16 -44.71
CA GLU A 983 18.24 -7.02 -45.19
C GLU A 983 16.86 -6.43 -44.84
N GLU A 984 16.77 -5.08 -44.76
CA GLU A 984 15.50 -4.33 -44.62
C GLU A 984 15.25 -3.39 -45.82
N GLN A 985 15.73 -3.77 -47.01
CA GLN A 985 15.44 -3.08 -48.27
C GLN A 985 15.11 -4.05 -49.41
N LYS A 986 14.28 -5.07 -49.12
CA LYS A 986 13.80 -5.97 -50.19
C LYS A 986 12.40 -6.54 -50.04
N LEU A 987 11.53 -5.84 -49.30
CA LEU A 987 10.10 -6.12 -49.30
C LEU A 987 9.24 -4.83 -49.33
N HIS A 988 9.69 -3.84 -50.09
CA HIS A 988 8.91 -2.64 -50.42
C HIS A 988 8.79 -2.40 -51.93
N GLU A 989 8.94 -3.47 -52.73
CA GLU A 989 8.67 -3.47 -54.19
C GLU A 989 7.64 -4.54 -54.62
N GLU A 990 6.94 -5.20 -53.69
CA GLU A 990 5.77 -6.05 -54.00
C GLU A 990 4.56 -5.89 -53.03
N LEU A 991 4.53 -4.81 -52.24
CA LEU A 991 3.36 -4.24 -51.54
C LEU A 991 3.52 -2.72 -51.52
#